data_AF-A0A1V5C4S0-F1
#
_entry.id   AF-A0A1V5C4S0-F1
#
_cell.length_a   1.000
_cell.length_b   1.000
_cell.length_c   1.000
_cell.angle_alpha   90.00
_cell.angle_beta   90.00
_cell.angle_gamma   90.00
#
_symmetry.space_group_name_H-M   'P 1'
#
loop_
_entity.id
_entity.type
_entity.pdbx_description
1 polymer ?
#
loop_
_entity_poly.entity_id
_entity_poly.type
_entity_poly.pdbx_seq_one_letter_code
_entity_poly.pdbx_strand_id
1 'polypeptide(L)'
;MKPFKHYNARSVKEATRLLAKYNGKAKANAGGTDLLGAMRDKCLPRYPEMVVNIKTIDGLEYIKTDKTGLRIGALTKLADIAGSPEVRKDYGLLAEAVHSVASPHVRNMATVGGNLAQDVRCWYYRYPNQVGGSITCLRKGGKICSALAGDNRYHSFFGAAPLAEYPCSSHCPANTDIPGYLGKVKKGDFAEAARILLEYNPIPAITGRICPVFCEPECNRREFDQPVAIQCVERGVGDYALEKANQFYVPPAKKSGKKVVIIGSGPAGLAAAFYLRRDGHEVTVYEKLKEAGGMLLYSIPPYRLPKDVVRKQIQVLKDMGIKFKLGVNVGGKVTLPDLKKRFDAVFVAGGTWRSLQLGVPGEDAKGVHYALDYLKKINSGEKVALGNKVIVIGGGSVAIDAARTARRLGAEDVRVVCLECLDLASKDRMLALDQEITEAGDEGITIHPSLGVTEIVTKGGKVSGIKTVTCVSVREPDGTFNPQYDNTCEALGLEAESIIIAIGQGVDQSLPAVFRKEGKTVFVGGDMVSGPSTVIRAIASAREAVRKIESALGKKYAPPVAGAAAGNGFIEPSFQEIPRAQTHEVAPSLRIKGIDMEDIPGLSAEETKRESQRCFNCGCLAVGPSDVGIALVALNAQIVTTKRTVAAQDFFNASATCSTILDNDELIKEIRIPKPAQGTRQRYDKFALRKPIDFAIVSLATVMTVDDGVCKDARIVLGGVAPEPMRVNKAEEIIKGRSIDGKTAVEAAEAAVEDAIPLTMNGYKVEIAKALVRRAITA
;
A
#
# COMPACT_ATOMS: atom_id res chain seq x y z
N MET A 1 24.63 -27.85 -8.26
CA MET A 1 24.50 -26.40 -7.94
C MET A 1 24.73 -25.60 -9.22
N LYS A 2 24.24 -24.35 -9.35
CA LYS A 2 24.67 -23.48 -10.46
C LYS A 2 26.09 -22.96 -10.15
N PRO A 3 26.91 -22.60 -11.14
CA PRO A 3 28.20 -21.96 -10.89
C PRO A 3 28.06 -20.67 -10.09
N PHE A 4 28.99 -20.43 -9.16
CA PHE A 4 29.09 -19.19 -8.38
C PHE A 4 30.56 -18.89 -8.05
N LYS A 5 30.88 -17.62 -7.84
CA LYS A 5 32.20 -17.20 -7.35
C LYS A 5 32.27 -17.38 -5.85
N HIS A 6 33.40 -17.85 -5.34
CA HIS A 6 33.64 -17.97 -3.91
C HIS A 6 34.81 -17.06 -3.53
N TYR A 7 34.65 -16.27 -2.46
CA TYR A 7 35.68 -15.34 -2.01
C TYR A 7 35.87 -15.41 -0.49
N ASN A 8 37.11 -15.52 -0.04
CA ASN A 8 37.47 -15.49 1.38
C ASN A 8 37.76 -14.04 1.79
N ALA A 9 36.82 -13.40 2.48
CA ALA A 9 37.02 -12.04 2.96
C ALA A 9 37.98 -12.01 4.16
N ARG A 10 38.89 -11.04 4.17
CA ARG A 10 39.89 -10.84 5.23
C ARG A 10 39.44 -9.79 6.26
N SER A 11 38.40 -9.02 5.94
CA SER A 11 37.83 -8.02 6.85
C SER A 11 36.34 -7.83 6.65
N VAL A 12 35.66 -7.28 7.67
CA VAL A 12 34.23 -6.93 7.60
C VAL A 12 33.96 -5.88 6.50
N LYS A 13 34.87 -4.91 6.34
CA LYS A 13 34.77 -3.85 5.32
C LYS A 13 34.86 -4.43 3.91
N GLU A 14 35.72 -5.41 3.70
CA GLU A 14 35.82 -6.11 2.42
C GLU A 14 34.58 -6.95 2.12
N ALA A 15 34.10 -7.70 3.12
CA ALA A 15 32.90 -8.53 2.97
C ALA A 15 31.67 -7.69 2.59
N THR A 16 31.41 -6.60 3.34
CA THR A 16 30.28 -5.69 3.07
C THR A 16 30.39 -5.00 1.71
N ARG A 17 31.59 -4.59 1.29
CA ARG A 17 31.83 -4.04 -0.06
C ARG A 17 31.48 -5.04 -1.16
N LEU A 18 31.87 -6.31 -1.00
CA LEU A 18 31.53 -7.36 -1.96
C LEU A 18 30.03 -7.63 -1.98
N LEU A 19 29.37 -7.68 -0.83
CA LEU A 19 27.92 -7.84 -0.76
C LEU A 19 27.18 -6.68 -1.47
N ALA A 20 27.59 -5.44 -1.20
CA ALA A 20 27.05 -4.25 -1.85
C ALA A 20 27.25 -4.27 -3.37
N LYS A 21 28.46 -4.62 -3.84
CA LYS A 21 28.79 -4.70 -5.27
C LYS A 21 27.84 -5.61 -6.05
N TYR A 22 27.38 -6.69 -5.44
CA TYR A 22 26.51 -7.68 -6.08
C TYR A 22 25.01 -7.45 -5.80
N ASN A 23 24.63 -6.44 -5.01
CA ASN A 23 23.26 -5.98 -4.77
C ASN A 23 22.20 -7.12 -4.68
N GLY A 24 22.33 -7.97 -3.66
CA GLY A 24 21.43 -9.11 -3.42
C GLY A 24 21.75 -10.38 -4.22
N LYS A 25 22.76 -10.37 -5.10
CA LYS A 25 23.33 -11.56 -5.78
C LYS A 25 24.53 -12.16 -5.06
N ALA A 26 24.93 -11.60 -3.91
CA ALA A 26 25.93 -12.19 -3.04
C ALA A 26 25.32 -12.63 -1.71
N LYS A 27 25.84 -13.72 -1.14
CA LYS A 27 25.45 -14.20 0.21
C LYS A 27 26.68 -14.42 1.07
N ALA A 28 26.60 -14.01 2.32
CA ALA A 28 27.63 -14.29 3.32
C ALA A 28 27.57 -15.75 3.77
N ASN A 29 28.74 -16.36 3.98
CA ASN A 29 28.87 -17.72 4.47
C ASN A 29 29.62 -17.73 5.81
N ALA A 30 28.87 -17.99 6.88
CA ALA A 30 29.32 -18.09 8.27
C ALA A 30 29.13 -19.53 8.82
N GLY A 31 29.57 -20.54 8.07
CA GLY A 31 29.42 -21.96 8.40
C GLY A 31 28.75 -22.76 7.29
N GLY A 32 27.81 -22.14 6.57
CA GLY A 32 27.31 -22.61 5.27
C GLY A 32 26.30 -23.76 5.33
N THR A 33 25.96 -24.25 6.52
CA THR A 33 25.10 -25.43 6.72
C THR A 33 23.69 -25.22 6.15
N ASP A 34 23.12 -24.02 6.29
CA ASP A 34 21.83 -23.69 5.66
C ASP A 34 21.96 -23.23 4.20
N LEU A 35 22.82 -22.25 3.97
CA LEU A 35 22.98 -21.58 2.66
C LEU A 35 23.34 -22.58 1.55
N LEU A 36 24.31 -23.45 1.79
CA LEU A 36 24.77 -24.40 0.78
C LEU A 36 23.69 -25.44 0.46
N GLY A 37 22.91 -25.86 1.46
CA GLY A 37 21.73 -26.71 1.25
C GLY A 37 20.69 -26.03 0.36
N ALA A 38 20.31 -24.79 0.68
CA ALA A 38 19.36 -24.00 -0.12
C ALA A 38 19.86 -23.77 -1.56
N MET A 39 21.17 -23.58 -1.76
CA MET A 39 21.79 -23.45 -3.07
C MET A 39 21.87 -24.77 -3.85
N ARG A 40 22.06 -25.91 -3.17
CA ARG A 40 22.03 -27.26 -3.76
C ARG A 40 20.63 -27.58 -4.27
N ASP A 41 19.63 -27.34 -3.43
CA ASP A 41 18.22 -27.65 -3.69
C ASP A 41 17.55 -26.59 -4.58
N LYS A 42 18.29 -25.52 -4.92
CA LYS A 42 17.86 -24.38 -5.74
C LYS A 42 16.58 -23.73 -5.19
N CYS A 43 16.49 -23.58 -3.86
CA CYS A 43 15.33 -23.01 -3.19
C CYS A 43 15.32 -21.48 -3.17
N LEU A 44 16.49 -20.85 -3.31
CA LEU A 44 16.61 -19.39 -3.20
C LEU A 44 15.93 -18.69 -4.37
N PRO A 45 15.14 -17.62 -4.13
CA PRO A 45 14.45 -16.87 -5.19
C PRO A 45 15.42 -16.28 -6.22
N ARG A 46 16.55 -15.78 -5.73
CA ARG A 46 17.66 -15.29 -6.53
C ARG A 46 18.89 -16.14 -6.23
N TYR A 47 19.38 -16.84 -7.23
CA TYR A 47 20.57 -17.68 -7.07
C TYR A 47 21.80 -16.79 -6.84
N PRO A 48 22.62 -17.04 -5.80
CA PRO A 48 23.83 -16.25 -5.56
C PRO A 48 24.85 -16.43 -6.69
N GLU A 49 25.34 -15.33 -7.24
CA GLU A 49 26.48 -15.31 -8.15
C GLU A 49 27.82 -15.27 -7.39
N MET A 50 27.78 -14.85 -6.12
CA MET A 50 28.93 -14.75 -5.23
C MET A 50 28.59 -15.29 -3.84
N VAL A 51 29.48 -16.11 -3.28
CA VAL A 51 29.46 -16.52 -1.87
C VAL A 51 30.70 -15.94 -1.20
N VAL A 52 30.46 -15.05 -0.23
CA VAL A 52 31.51 -14.40 0.55
C VAL A 52 31.70 -15.19 1.83
N ASN A 53 32.74 -16.02 1.88
CA ASN A 53 33.14 -16.71 3.10
C ASN A 53 33.73 -15.69 4.09
N ILE A 54 33.07 -15.57 5.24
CA ILE A 54 33.47 -14.67 6.30
C ILE A 54 34.14 -15.38 7.48
N LYS A 55 34.25 -16.72 7.44
CA LYS A 55 34.92 -17.51 8.49
C LYS A 55 36.40 -17.16 8.68
N THR A 56 37.02 -16.51 7.70
CA THR A 56 38.42 -16.10 7.71
C THR A 56 38.65 -14.72 8.33
N ILE A 57 37.59 -14.05 8.80
CA ILE A 57 37.70 -12.74 9.43
C ILE A 57 38.02 -12.93 10.91
N ASP A 58 39.20 -12.46 11.32
CA ASP A 58 39.64 -12.48 12.71
C ASP A 58 38.80 -11.55 13.60
N GLY A 59 38.73 -11.88 14.89
CA GLY A 59 38.09 -11.04 15.91
C GLY A 59 36.57 -11.07 15.94
N LEU A 60 35.93 -11.99 15.21
CA LEU A 60 34.47 -12.23 15.29
C LEU A 60 34.09 -13.57 15.94
N GLU A 61 35.06 -14.38 16.36
CA GLU A 61 34.85 -15.63 17.12
C GLU A 61 35.37 -15.41 18.54
N TYR A 62 34.47 -15.12 19.47
CA TYR A 62 34.78 -14.94 20.90
C TYR A 62 33.54 -15.03 21.79
N ILE A 63 33.79 -15.31 23.06
CA ILE A 63 32.84 -15.17 24.17
C ILE A 63 33.55 -14.33 25.23
N LYS A 64 32.95 -13.20 25.62
CA LYS A 64 33.53 -12.29 26.62
C LYS A 64 32.44 -11.89 27.61
N THR A 65 32.77 -11.92 28.90
CA THR A 65 31.88 -11.44 29.96
C THR A 65 32.55 -10.28 30.68
N ASP A 66 31.80 -9.20 30.90
CA ASP A 66 32.22 -8.03 31.67
C ASP A 66 31.14 -7.64 32.69
N LYS A 67 31.30 -6.50 33.36
CA LYS A 67 30.32 -6.00 34.35
C LYS A 67 28.95 -5.69 33.75
N THR A 68 28.88 -5.39 32.45
CA THR A 68 27.66 -5.01 31.73
C THR A 68 26.90 -6.23 31.20
N GLY A 69 27.59 -7.35 30.97
CA GLY A 69 26.98 -8.60 30.55
C GLY A 69 27.89 -9.44 29.67
N LEU A 70 27.27 -10.21 28.78
CA LEU A 70 27.90 -11.15 27.87
C LEU A 70 27.97 -10.57 26.46
N ARG A 71 29.10 -10.77 25.79
CA ARG A 71 29.32 -10.42 24.39
C ARG A 71 29.78 -11.64 23.62
N ILE A 72 29.13 -11.91 22.50
CA ILE A 72 29.40 -13.05 21.64
C ILE A 72 29.67 -12.53 20.22
N GLY A 73 30.84 -12.88 19.68
CA GLY A 73 31.15 -12.59 18.28
C GLY A 73 30.26 -13.38 17.31
N ALA A 74 29.93 -12.79 16.15
CA ALA A 74 29.00 -13.40 15.20
C ALA A 74 29.46 -14.76 14.62
N LEU A 75 30.77 -15.03 14.61
CA LEU A 75 31.35 -16.29 14.13
C LEU A 75 31.56 -17.33 15.22
N THR A 76 31.21 -17.04 16.48
CA THR A 76 31.27 -18.03 17.55
C THR A 76 30.36 -19.22 17.23
N LYS A 77 30.91 -20.44 17.31
CA LYS A 77 30.18 -21.66 16.98
C LYS A 77 29.14 -21.96 18.05
N LEU A 78 28.03 -22.57 17.62
CA LEU A 78 26.97 -22.99 18.51
C LEU A 78 27.47 -23.99 19.57
N ALA A 79 28.37 -24.90 19.20
CA ALA A 79 28.96 -25.85 20.14
C ALA A 79 29.74 -25.15 21.28
N ASP A 80 30.51 -24.12 20.96
CA ASP A 80 31.32 -23.38 21.94
C ASP A 80 30.42 -22.59 22.91
N ILE A 81 29.33 -22.00 22.43
CA ILE A 81 28.35 -21.31 23.28
C ILE A 81 27.65 -22.30 24.21
N ALA A 82 27.21 -23.46 23.68
CA ALA A 82 26.58 -24.49 24.49
C ALA A 82 27.54 -25.14 25.51
N GLY A 83 28.84 -25.11 25.25
CA GLY A 83 29.90 -25.66 26.10
C GLY A 83 30.48 -24.66 27.11
N SER A 84 30.35 -23.35 26.89
CA SER A 84 31.00 -22.32 27.71
C SER A 84 30.50 -22.36 29.16
N PRO A 85 31.41 -22.51 30.14
CA PRO A 85 31.08 -22.43 31.56
C PRO A 85 30.41 -21.12 31.96
N GLU A 86 30.88 -19.99 31.40
CA GLU A 86 30.36 -18.65 31.67
C GLU A 86 28.93 -18.49 31.17
N VAL A 87 28.64 -18.99 29.96
CA VAL A 87 27.28 -18.97 29.40
C VAL A 87 26.35 -19.90 30.20
N ARG A 88 26.79 -21.12 30.53
CA ARG A 88 25.98 -22.06 31.32
C ARG A 88 25.62 -21.54 32.71
N LYS A 89 26.53 -20.79 33.34
CA LYS A 89 26.34 -20.27 34.69
C LYS A 89 25.31 -19.15 34.74
N ASP A 90 25.50 -18.11 33.93
CA ASP A 90 24.71 -16.87 34.04
C ASP A 90 23.63 -16.74 32.95
N TYR A 91 23.72 -17.52 31.87
CA TYR A 91 22.85 -17.47 30.68
C TYR A 91 22.38 -18.87 30.25
N GLY A 92 22.02 -19.71 31.22
CA GLY A 92 21.65 -21.12 31.00
C GLY A 92 20.59 -21.33 29.91
N LEU A 93 19.61 -20.42 29.83
CA LEU A 93 18.61 -20.40 28.77
C LEU A 93 19.22 -20.41 27.36
N LEU A 94 20.26 -19.60 27.13
CA LEU A 94 20.94 -19.52 25.86
C LEU A 94 21.72 -20.81 25.57
N ALA A 95 22.40 -21.36 26.58
CA ALA A 95 23.13 -22.62 26.43
C ALA A 95 22.20 -23.78 26.05
N GLU A 96 21.04 -23.89 26.70
CA GLU A 96 20.01 -24.89 26.41
C GLU A 96 19.42 -24.72 25.01
N ALA A 97 19.02 -23.49 24.65
CA ALA A 97 18.47 -23.18 23.33
C ALA A 97 19.46 -23.59 22.23
N VAL A 98 20.74 -23.19 22.36
CA VAL A 98 21.79 -23.53 21.40
C VAL A 98 22.07 -25.04 21.36
N HIS A 99 22.07 -25.72 22.51
CA HIS A 99 22.27 -27.17 22.57
C HIS A 99 21.14 -27.93 21.85
N SER A 100 19.91 -27.41 21.88
CA SER A 100 18.73 -28.01 21.24
C SER A 100 18.68 -27.89 19.71
N VAL A 101 19.59 -27.12 19.12
CA VAL A 101 19.62 -26.84 17.67
C VAL A 101 20.45 -27.88 16.93
N ALA A 102 19.87 -28.49 15.90
CA ALA A 102 20.52 -29.39 14.95
C ALA A 102 21.30 -30.56 15.61
N SER A 103 22.16 -31.23 14.85
CA SER A 103 23.04 -32.29 15.35
C SER A 103 24.35 -31.71 15.89
N PRO A 104 25.10 -32.44 16.74
CA PRO A 104 26.43 -32.01 17.20
C PRO A 104 27.37 -31.62 16.07
N HIS A 105 27.39 -32.38 14.96
CA HIS A 105 28.18 -32.07 13.77
C HIS A 105 27.84 -30.71 13.16
N VAL A 106 26.55 -30.37 13.08
CA VAL A 106 26.11 -29.07 12.56
C VAL A 106 26.50 -27.97 13.54
N ARG A 107 26.35 -28.16 14.85
CA ARG A 107 26.72 -27.14 15.86
C ARG A 107 28.22 -26.84 15.91
N ASN A 108 29.07 -27.80 15.56
CA ASN A 108 30.52 -27.60 15.43
C ASN A 108 30.92 -26.75 14.21
N MET A 109 29.99 -26.49 13.28
CA MET A 109 30.22 -25.70 12.07
C MET A 109 29.36 -24.43 12.00
N ALA A 110 28.15 -24.49 12.54
CA ALA A 110 27.20 -23.39 12.54
C ALA A 110 27.63 -22.33 13.55
N THR A 111 27.55 -21.07 13.13
CA THR A 111 27.84 -19.91 13.97
C THR A 111 26.55 -19.29 14.48
N VAL A 112 26.63 -18.52 15.57
CA VAL A 112 25.48 -17.79 16.11
C VAL A 112 24.94 -16.76 15.10
N GLY A 113 25.82 -16.01 14.42
CA GLY A 113 25.40 -15.06 13.39
C GLY A 113 24.72 -15.73 12.21
N GLY A 114 25.23 -16.88 11.78
CA GLY A 114 24.61 -17.71 10.74
C GLY A 114 23.24 -18.26 11.15
N ASN A 115 23.05 -18.63 12.42
CA ASN A 115 21.76 -19.11 12.94
C ASN A 115 20.70 -17.99 12.99
N LEU A 116 21.08 -16.79 13.41
CA LEU A 116 20.17 -15.64 13.46
C LEU A 116 19.76 -15.17 12.05
N ALA A 117 20.68 -15.26 11.08
CA ALA A 117 20.45 -14.84 9.69
C ALA A 117 19.96 -15.97 8.76
N GLN A 118 19.57 -17.13 9.30
CA GLN A 118 19.13 -18.26 8.50
C GLN A 118 17.75 -18.04 7.86
N ASP A 119 17.44 -18.79 6.81
CA ASP A 119 16.20 -18.64 6.09
C ASP A 119 15.06 -19.51 6.66
N VAL A 120 13.80 -19.12 6.44
CA VAL A 120 12.63 -19.83 6.97
C VAL A 120 12.58 -21.30 6.51
N ARG A 121 12.01 -22.17 7.35
CA ARG A 121 11.95 -23.62 7.13
C ARG A 121 10.59 -24.09 6.62
N CYS A 122 9.85 -23.20 5.95
CA CYS A 122 8.59 -23.55 5.28
C CYS A 122 8.84 -24.57 4.16
N TRP A 123 8.09 -25.68 4.14
CA TRP A 123 8.25 -26.69 3.09
C TRP A 123 7.87 -26.21 1.69
N TYR A 124 6.99 -25.21 1.56
CA TYR A 124 6.63 -24.65 0.25
C TYR A 124 7.80 -23.86 -0.30
N TYR A 125 8.41 -23.07 0.57
CA TYR A 125 9.64 -22.35 0.25
C TYR A 125 10.82 -23.29 -0.02
N ARG A 126 10.99 -24.34 0.79
CA ARG A 126 12.11 -25.28 0.65
C ARG A 126 11.82 -26.48 -0.25
N TYR A 127 10.67 -26.51 -0.92
CA TYR A 127 10.31 -27.62 -1.80
C TYR A 127 11.41 -27.81 -2.86
N PRO A 128 12.09 -28.97 -2.89
CA PRO A 128 13.26 -29.16 -3.72
C PRO A 128 12.90 -29.16 -5.20
N ASN A 129 13.61 -28.36 -5.99
CA ASN A 129 13.35 -28.29 -7.43
C ASN A 129 13.57 -29.64 -8.13
N GLN A 130 14.40 -30.51 -7.55
CA GLN A 130 14.76 -31.82 -8.13
C GLN A 130 13.66 -32.88 -8.04
N VAL A 131 12.66 -32.71 -7.14
CA VAL A 131 11.64 -33.74 -6.87
C VAL A 131 10.31 -33.46 -7.57
N GLY A 132 9.94 -32.18 -7.75
CA GLY A 132 8.67 -31.83 -8.38
C GLY A 132 8.56 -30.39 -8.88
N GLY A 133 9.69 -29.72 -9.13
CA GLY A 133 9.72 -28.31 -9.51
C GLY A 133 9.54 -27.36 -8.31
N SER A 134 10.09 -26.15 -8.38
CA SER A 134 9.97 -25.20 -7.27
C SER A 134 8.54 -24.67 -7.13
N ILE A 135 7.97 -24.74 -5.91
CA ILE A 135 6.69 -24.07 -5.62
C ILE A 135 6.91 -22.55 -5.57
N THR A 136 6.18 -21.81 -6.40
CA THR A 136 6.24 -20.34 -6.50
C THR A 136 5.40 -19.70 -5.39
N CYS A 137 5.85 -19.82 -4.13
CA CYS A 137 5.24 -19.14 -2.99
C CYS A 137 5.62 -17.64 -2.94
N LEU A 138 5.00 -16.86 -2.05
CA LEU A 138 5.31 -15.42 -1.83
C LEU A 138 6.82 -15.12 -1.75
N ARG A 139 7.60 -15.93 -1.00
CA ARG A 139 9.06 -15.72 -0.84
C ARG A 139 9.88 -15.99 -2.10
N LYS A 140 9.25 -16.62 -3.10
CA LYS A 140 9.80 -16.93 -4.43
C LYS A 140 9.22 -16.05 -5.53
N GLY A 141 8.56 -14.95 -5.18
CA GLY A 141 7.93 -14.04 -6.14
C GLY A 141 6.54 -14.49 -6.59
N GLY A 142 5.95 -15.51 -5.96
CA GLY A 142 4.56 -15.86 -6.18
C GLY A 142 3.60 -14.86 -5.54
N LYS A 143 2.32 -14.99 -5.87
CA LYS A 143 1.27 -14.06 -5.42
C LYS A 143 0.52 -14.51 -4.16
N ILE A 144 0.58 -15.79 -3.82
CA ILE A 144 -0.21 -16.39 -2.73
C ILE A 144 0.67 -17.26 -1.82
N CYS A 145 0.34 -17.29 -0.52
CA CYS A 145 0.94 -18.23 0.41
C CYS A 145 0.28 -19.61 0.25
N SER A 146 1.04 -20.58 -0.26
CA SER A 146 0.53 -21.95 -0.49
C SER A 146 0.06 -22.67 0.79
N ALA A 147 0.46 -22.20 1.97
CA ALA A 147 -0.02 -22.75 3.24
C ALA A 147 -1.50 -22.44 3.53
N LEU A 148 -2.07 -21.41 2.89
CA LEU A 148 -3.47 -21.04 3.12
C LEU A 148 -4.45 -22.10 2.63
N ALA A 149 -4.20 -22.66 1.44
CA ALA A 149 -5.05 -23.68 0.83
C ALA A 149 -4.47 -25.11 0.97
N GLY A 150 -3.30 -25.24 1.57
CA GLY A 150 -2.58 -26.51 1.70
C GLY A 150 -2.32 -26.90 3.14
N ASP A 151 -1.37 -27.82 3.31
CA ASP A 151 -0.86 -28.22 4.61
C ASP A 151 -0.24 -27.06 5.39
N ASN A 152 -0.88 -26.74 6.51
CA ASN A 152 -0.49 -25.66 7.40
C ASN A 152 -0.08 -26.12 8.81
N ARG A 153 0.09 -27.44 9.05
CA ARG A 153 0.36 -28.04 10.37
C ARG A 153 1.51 -27.40 11.16
N TYR A 154 2.53 -26.90 10.47
CA TYR A 154 3.74 -26.31 11.08
C TYR A 154 3.80 -24.78 11.00
N HIS A 155 2.83 -24.14 10.38
CA HIS A 155 2.83 -22.70 10.13
C HIS A 155 2.38 -21.90 11.35
N SER A 156 2.51 -20.58 11.25
CA SER A 156 2.08 -19.63 12.28
C SER A 156 0.60 -19.80 12.61
N PHE A 157 0.28 -19.66 13.90
CA PHE A 157 -1.09 -19.48 14.37
C PHE A 157 -1.33 -18.08 14.97
N PHE A 158 -0.34 -17.17 14.95
CA PHE A 158 -0.54 -15.77 15.34
C PHE A 158 -0.76 -14.83 14.15
N GLY A 159 -0.81 -15.37 12.93
CA GLY A 159 -0.94 -14.61 11.69
C GLY A 159 0.33 -14.63 10.84
N ALA A 160 0.33 -13.84 9.77
CA ALA A 160 1.40 -13.80 8.77
C ALA A 160 2.28 -12.57 8.89
N ALA A 161 3.54 -12.71 8.45
CA ALA A 161 4.42 -11.57 8.22
C ALA A 161 3.90 -10.77 7.02
N PRO A 162 3.75 -9.44 7.14
CA PRO A 162 3.26 -8.59 6.05
C PRO A 162 4.26 -8.51 4.90
N LEU A 163 3.76 -8.27 3.69
CA LEU A 163 4.65 -7.93 2.57
C LEU A 163 5.33 -6.58 2.83
N ALA A 164 6.56 -6.41 2.35
CA ALA A 164 7.23 -5.11 2.40
C ALA A 164 6.47 -4.06 1.56
N GLU A 165 5.89 -4.51 0.43
CA GLU A 165 5.00 -3.74 -0.41
C GLU A 165 3.88 -4.65 -0.93
N TYR A 166 2.64 -4.19 -0.85
CA TYR A 166 1.49 -4.91 -1.38
C TYR A 166 1.19 -4.43 -2.80
N PRO A 167 0.94 -5.32 -3.78
CA PRO A 167 0.75 -4.92 -5.17
C PRO A 167 -0.45 -3.99 -5.37
N CYS A 168 -1.56 -4.22 -4.64
CA CYS A 168 -2.71 -3.31 -4.67
C CYS A 168 -2.35 -1.90 -4.16
N SER A 169 -1.54 -1.80 -3.11
CA SER A 169 -1.08 -0.53 -2.53
C SER A 169 -0.06 0.17 -3.42
N SER A 170 0.98 -0.52 -3.88
CA SER A 170 2.06 0.07 -4.68
C SER A 170 1.60 0.58 -6.04
N HIS A 171 0.54 -0.02 -6.61
CA HIS A 171 -0.08 0.46 -7.86
C HIS A 171 -1.17 1.51 -7.63
N CYS A 172 -1.65 1.70 -6.40
CA CYS A 172 -2.47 2.86 -6.08
C CYS A 172 -1.61 4.12 -6.15
N PRO A 173 -1.95 5.15 -6.95
CA PRO A 173 -1.14 6.37 -7.04
C PRO A 173 -0.96 7.09 -5.69
N ALA A 174 -1.94 6.98 -4.79
CA ALA A 174 -1.85 7.51 -3.44
C ALA A 174 -1.10 6.57 -2.46
N ASN A 175 -0.67 5.38 -2.90
CA ASN A 175 -0.04 4.34 -2.09
C ASN A 175 -0.84 4.01 -0.81
N THR A 176 -2.18 3.91 -0.94
CA THR A 176 -3.11 3.63 0.16
C THR A 176 -2.81 2.27 0.80
N ASP A 177 -2.85 2.18 2.13
CA ASP A 177 -2.76 0.91 2.87
C ASP A 177 -4.05 0.09 2.75
N ILE A 178 -4.27 -0.47 1.57
CA ILE A 178 -5.45 -1.25 1.21
C ILE A 178 -5.62 -2.49 2.11
N PRO A 179 -4.60 -3.35 2.30
CA PRO A 179 -4.74 -4.50 3.18
C PRO A 179 -5.01 -4.10 4.63
N GLY A 180 -4.40 -3.01 5.12
CA GLY A 180 -4.61 -2.50 6.46
C GLY A 180 -6.07 -2.15 6.73
N TYR A 181 -6.68 -1.30 5.91
CA TYR A 181 -8.08 -0.91 6.13
C TYR A 181 -9.06 -2.05 5.81
N LEU A 182 -8.82 -2.89 4.77
CA LEU A 182 -9.64 -4.10 4.51
C LEU A 182 -9.59 -5.06 5.70
N GLY A 183 -8.43 -5.23 6.33
CA GLY A 183 -8.27 -6.07 7.52
C GLY A 183 -9.10 -5.60 8.71
N LYS A 184 -9.34 -4.29 8.83
CA LYS A 184 -10.25 -3.71 9.85
C LYS A 184 -11.71 -3.89 9.47
N VAL A 185 -12.08 -3.64 8.21
CA VAL A 185 -13.44 -3.90 7.70
C VAL A 185 -13.85 -5.36 7.89
N LYS A 186 -12.92 -6.31 7.63
CA LYS A 186 -13.13 -7.75 7.87
C LYS A 186 -13.60 -8.06 9.29
N LYS A 187 -13.06 -7.33 10.28
CA LYS A 187 -13.38 -7.44 11.71
C LYS A 187 -14.61 -6.61 12.13
N GLY A 188 -15.24 -5.89 11.19
CA GLY A 188 -16.35 -4.97 11.46
C GLY A 188 -15.91 -3.61 12.02
N ASP A 189 -14.62 -3.33 12.10
CA ASP A 189 -14.08 -2.07 12.63
C ASP A 189 -13.97 -1.02 11.51
N PHE A 190 -15.12 -0.53 11.06
CA PHE A 190 -15.22 0.54 10.06
C PHE A 190 -14.56 1.84 10.52
N ALA A 191 -14.55 2.11 11.83
CA ALA A 191 -13.96 3.32 12.37
C ALA A 191 -12.44 3.33 12.19
N GLU A 192 -11.76 2.24 12.54
CA GLU A 192 -10.32 2.15 12.31
C GLU A 192 -9.97 2.03 10.83
N ALA A 193 -10.79 1.34 10.03
CA ALA A 193 -10.64 1.32 8.58
C ALA A 193 -10.66 2.74 7.99
N ALA A 194 -11.63 3.57 8.41
CA ALA A 194 -11.72 4.97 7.98
C ALA A 194 -10.49 5.78 8.40
N ARG A 195 -9.96 5.59 9.62
CA ARG A 195 -8.74 6.28 10.06
C ARG A 195 -7.54 5.93 9.18
N ILE A 196 -7.32 4.64 8.92
CA ILE A 196 -6.24 4.18 8.04
C ILE A 196 -6.41 4.77 6.63
N LEU A 197 -7.61 4.72 6.05
CA LEU A 197 -7.87 5.22 4.71
C LEU A 197 -7.62 6.74 4.59
N LEU A 198 -8.04 7.52 5.59
CA LEU A 198 -7.89 8.98 5.61
C LEU A 198 -6.43 9.46 5.78
N GLU A 199 -5.49 8.60 6.17
CA GLU A 199 -4.05 8.91 6.15
C GLU A 199 -3.48 9.04 4.72
N TYR A 200 -4.19 8.48 3.74
CA TYR A 200 -3.75 8.42 2.34
C TYR A 200 -4.70 9.14 1.40
N ASN A 201 -6.00 9.10 1.69
CA ASN A 201 -7.04 9.66 0.86
C ASN A 201 -8.08 10.40 1.71
N PRO A 202 -8.15 11.75 1.65
CA PRO A 202 -9.04 12.54 2.49
C PRO A 202 -10.46 12.73 1.92
N ILE A 203 -10.74 12.17 0.74
CA ILE A 203 -12.06 12.25 0.09
C ILE A 203 -12.52 10.87 -0.43
N PRO A 204 -12.48 9.80 0.40
CA PRO A 204 -12.69 8.42 -0.04
C PRO A 204 -14.13 8.16 -0.56
N ALA A 205 -15.13 8.89 -0.06
CA ALA A 205 -16.49 8.82 -0.59
C ALA A 205 -16.55 9.25 -2.07
N ILE A 206 -15.68 10.17 -2.48
CA ILE A 206 -15.61 10.64 -3.87
C ILE A 206 -14.84 9.63 -4.72
N THR A 207 -13.61 9.28 -4.34
CA THR A 207 -12.78 8.35 -5.12
C THR A 207 -13.41 6.95 -5.22
N GLY A 208 -14.11 6.48 -4.19
CA GLY A 208 -14.87 5.22 -4.24
C GLY A 208 -15.94 5.19 -5.35
N ARG A 209 -16.34 6.34 -5.91
CA ARG A 209 -17.30 6.43 -7.04
C ARG A 209 -16.64 6.54 -8.41
N ILE A 210 -15.46 7.18 -8.49
CA ILE A 210 -14.88 7.60 -9.78
C ILE A 210 -13.43 7.15 -10.00
N CYS A 211 -12.85 6.37 -9.09
CA CYS A 211 -11.50 5.86 -9.26
C CYS A 211 -11.46 4.86 -10.42
N PRO A 212 -10.46 4.92 -11.32
CA PRO A 212 -10.28 3.95 -12.40
C PRO A 212 -9.63 2.63 -11.95
N VAL A 213 -9.60 2.36 -10.64
CA VAL A 213 -9.13 1.11 -10.02
C VAL A 213 -7.76 0.58 -10.46
N PHE A 214 -6.67 1.33 -10.22
CA PHE A 214 -5.30 0.84 -10.45
C PHE A 214 -4.90 -0.39 -9.63
N CYS A 215 -5.58 -0.60 -8.50
CA CYS A 215 -5.22 -1.62 -7.52
C CYS A 215 -5.84 -2.99 -7.79
N GLU A 216 -7.02 -3.07 -8.41
CA GLU A 216 -7.76 -4.32 -8.64
C GLU A 216 -7.10 -5.21 -9.71
N PRO A 217 -6.61 -4.69 -10.85
CA PRO A 217 -5.88 -5.49 -11.84
C PRO A 217 -4.63 -6.17 -11.27
N GLU A 218 -4.03 -5.58 -10.24
CA GLU A 218 -2.80 -6.07 -9.58
C GLU A 218 -3.09 -6.87 -8.31
N CYS A 219 -4.36 -7.10 -7.98
CA CYS A 219 -4.74 -7.88 -6.81
C CYS A 219 -4.29 -9.34 -6.97
N ASN A 220 -3.49 -9.84 -6.02
CA ASN A 220 -3.00 -11.23 -6.02
C ASN A 220 -4.11 -12.29 -6.07
N ARG A 221 -5.34 -11.95 -5.66
CA ARG A 221 -6.49 -12.87 -5.70
C ARG A 221 -6.99 -13.17 -7.12
N ARG A 222 -6.68 -12.33 -8.10
CA ARG A 222 -7.14 -12.51 -9.50
C ARG A 222 -6.74 -13.83 -10.15
N GLU A 223 -5.64 -14.45 -9.70
CA GLU A 223 -5.18 -15.74 -10.22
C GLU A 223 -5.94 -16.92 -9.63
N PHE A 224 -6.77 -16.68 -8.61
CA PHE A 224 -7.58 -17.68 -7.96
C PHE A 224 -9.03 -17.61 -8.45
N ASP A 225 -9.68 -16.47 -8.32
CA ASP A 225 -11.06 -16.24 -8.78
C ASP A 225 -11.21 -14.87 -9.45
N GLN A 226 -11.55 -13.83 -8.69
CA GLN A 226 -11.73 -12.46 -9.14
C GLN A 226 -11.06 -11.53 -8.15
N PRO A 227 -10.51 -10.38 -8.59
CA PRO A 227 -9.94 -9.40 -7.67
C PRO A 227 -10.98 -8.98 -6.60
N VAL A 228 -10.48 -8.54 -5.45
CA VAL A 228 -11.33 -7.89 -4.45
C VAL A 228 -11.89 -6.61 -5.07
N ALA A 229 -13.18 -6.34 -4.89
CA ALA A 229 -13.83 -5.10 -5.29
C ALA A 229 -13.42 -3.95 -4.34
N ILE A 230 -12.13 -3.61 -4.36
CA ILE A 230 -11.49 -2.63 -3.49
C ILE A 230 -12.20 -1.28 -3.59
N GLN A 231 -12.60 -0.85 -4.79
CA GLN A 231 -13.32 0.42 -4.97
C GLN A 231 -14.66 0.42 -4.22
N CYS A 232 -15.39 -0.68 -4.26
CA CYS A 232 -16.68 -0.81 -3.59
C CYS A 232 -16.50 -0.76 -2.06
N VAL A 233 -15.46 -1.40 -1.55
CA VAL A 233 -15.11 -1.34 -0.12
C VAL A 233 -14.65 0.07 0.27
N GLU A 234 -13.82 0.72 -0.55
CA GLU A 234 -13.39 2.11 -0.35
C GLU A 234 -14.60 3.06 -0.28
N ARG A 235 -15.57 2.87 -1.18
CA ARG A 235 -16.83 3.63 -1.17
C ARG A 235 -17.60 3.42 0.13
N GLY A 236 -17.80 2.17 0.55
CA GLY A 236 -18.53 1.87 1.80
C GLY A 236 -17.86 2.48 3.03
N VAL A 237 -16.53 2.40 3.13
CA VAL A 237 -15.76 3.04 4.21
C VAL A 237 -15.80 4.56 4.11
N GLY A 238 -15.73 5.10 2.89
CA GLY A 238 -15.78 6.54 2.64
C GLY A 238 -17.13 7.17 2.98
N ASP A 239 -18.22 6.50 2.60
CA ASP A 239 -19.58 6.91 2.94
C ASP A 239 -19.80 6.86 4.47
N TYR A 240 -19.32 5.80 5.14
CA TYR A 240 -19.31 5.72 6.61
C TYR A 240 -18.54 6.89 7.26
N ALA A 241 -17.35 7.22 6.75
CA ALA A 241 -16.54 8.31 7.27
C ALA A 241 -17.24 9.68 7.09
N LEU A 242 -17.96 9.85 5.98
CA LEU A 242 -18.70 11.07 5.68
C LEU A 242 -20.00 11.19 6.47
N GLU A 243 -20.66 10.07 6.79
CA GLU A 243 -21.80 10.01 7.70
C GLU A 243 -21.39 10.38 9.13
N LYS A 244 -20.26 9.83 9.60
CA LYS A 244 -19.68 10.10 10.94
C LYS A 244 -18.59 11.16 10.90
N ALA A 245 -18.78 12.21 10.11
CA ALA A 245 -17.73 13.18 9.83
C ALA A 245 -17.17 13.87 11.09
N ASN A 246 -17.99 14.06 12.12
CA ASN A 246 -17.58 14.61 13.41
C ASN A 246 -16.53 13.77 14.16
N GLN A 247 -16.38 12.48 13.82
CA GLN A 247 -15.36 11.59 14.39
C GLN A 247 -14.03 11.68 13.63
N PHE A 248 -14.06 11.99 12.33
CA PHE A 248 -12.91 11.81 11.42
C PHE A 248 -12.34 13.13 10.88
N TYR A 249 -13.18 14.12 10.62
CA TYR A 249 -12.79 15.44 10.12
C TYR A 249 -12.76 16.46 11.27
N VAL A 250 -12.07 16.09 12.35
CA VAL A 250 -12.00 16.89 13.57
C VAL A 250 -10.99 18.03 13.43
N PRO A 251 -11.30 19.24 13.95
CA PRO A 251 -10.31 20.30 14.07
C PRO A 251 -9.09 19.82 14.87
N PRO A 252 -7.85 20.17 14.48
CA PRO A 252 -6.65 19.85 15.24
C PRO A 252 -6.70 20.44 16.65
N ALA A 253 -6.26 19.64 17.63
CA ALA A 253 -6.16 20.06 19.02
C ALA A 253 -5.11 21.16 19.25
N LYS A 254 -4.03 21.16 18.47
CA LYS A 254 -2.94 22.14 18.57
C LYS A 254 -2.83 22.97 17.29
N LYS A 255 -2.68 24.28 17.44
CA LYS A 255 -2.40 25.19 16.33
C LYS A 255 -0.89 25.32 16.15
N SER A 256 -0.40 25.25 14.91
CA SER A 256 1.02 25.42 14.59
C SER A 256 1.47 26.88 14.59
N GLY A 257 0.52 27.82 14.51
CA GLY A 257 0.77 29.25 14.32
C GLY A 257 1.11 29.65 12.87
N LYS A 258 1.18 28.69 11.93
CA LYS A 258 1.45 28.96 10.52
C LYS A 258 0.17 29.13 9.71
N LYS A 259 0.24 29.97 8.68
CA LYS A 259 -0.85 30.28 7.75
C LYS A 259 -0.48 29.80 6.36
N VAL A 260 -1.32 28.94 5.78
CA VAL A 260 -1.14 28.43 4.42
C VAL A 260 -2.34 28.82 3.57
N VAL A 261 -2.06 29.27 2.34
CA VAL A 261 -3.08 29.55 1.34
C VAL A 261 -2.99 28.56 0.18
N ILE A 262 -4.16 28.13 -0.29
CA ILE A 262 -4.32 27.21 -1.41
C ILE A 262 -5.12 27.92 -2.49
N ILE A 263 -4.67 27.84 -3.75
CA ILE A 263 -5.34 28.41 -4.92
C ILE A 263 -5.94 27.25 -5.72
N GLY A 264 -7.27 27.18 -5.77
CA GLY A 264 -8.03 26.12 -6.41
C GLY A 264 -8.59 25.11 -5.40
N SER A 265 -9.88 24.78 -5.54
CA SER A 265 -10.59 23.84 -4.65
C SER A 265 -10.89 22.48 -5.31
N GLY A 266 -10.09 22.10 -6.32
CA GLY A 266 -10.13 20.76 -6.90
C GLY A 266 -9.52 19.69 -5.98
N PRO A 267 -9.44 18.42 -6.42
CA PRO A 267 -8.97 17.31 -5.59
C PRO A 267 -7.64 17.55 -4.88
N ALA A 268 -6.63 18.06 -5.60
CA ALA A 268 -5.32 18.37 -5.02
C ALA A 268 -5.41 19.46 -3.94
N GLY A 269 -6.19 20.51 -4.18
CA GLY A 269 -6.40 21.60 -3.23
C GLY A 269 -7.13 21.14 -1.97
N LEU A 270 -8.20 20.36 -2.11
CA LEU A 270 -8.96 19.81 -0.98
C LEU A 270 -8.10 18.84 -0.16
N ALA A 271 -7.33 17.98 -0.81
CA ALA A 271 -6.45 17.05 -0.12
C ALA A 271 -5.33 17.76 0.65
N ALA A 272 -4.67 18.74 0.04
CA ALA A 272 -3.67 19.55 0.72
C ALA A 272 -4.29 20.32 1.90
N ALA A 273 -5.50 20.87 1.73
CA ALA A 273 -6.20 21.59 2.78
C ALA A 273 -6.46 20.70 4.00
N PHE A 274 -6.93 19.47 3.78
CA PHE A 274 -7.15 18.48 4.84
C PHE A 274 -5.86 18.19 5.62
N TYR A 275 -4.77 17.80 4.94
CA TYR A 275 -3.54 17.40 5.62
C TYR A 275 -2.88 18.57 6.37
N LEU A 276 -2.80 19.75 5.75
CA LEU A 276 -2.24 20.94 6.41
C LEU A 276 -3.10 21.38 7.60
N ARG A 277 -4.43 21.28 7.47
CA ARG A 277 -5.32 21.59 8.59
C ARG A 277 -5.15 20.59 9.72
N ARG A 278 -5.08 19.29 9.42
CA ARG A 278 -4.84 18.21 10.39
C ARG A 278 -3.54 18.42 11.16
N ASP A 279 -2.50 18.89 10.48
CA ASP A 279 -1.18 19.17 11.06
C ASP A 279 -1.13 20.49 11.88
N GLY A 280 -2.26 21.18 12.03
CA GLY A 280 -2.44 22.32 12.94
C GLY A 280 -2.39 23.70 12.29
N HIS A 281 -2.22 23.78 10.96
CA HIS A 281 -2.11 25.06 10.25
C HIS A 281 -3.46 25.76 10.09
N GLU A 282 -3.42 27.09 9.96
CA GLU A 282 -4.55 27.87 9.48
C GLU A 282 -4.58 27.84 7.96
N VAL A 283 -5.63 27.26 7.37
CA VAL A 283 -5.73 27.04 5.93
C VAL A 283 -6.82 27.90 5.33
N THR A 284 -6.50 28.63 4.26
CA THR A 284 -7.46 29.36 3.42
C THR A 284 -7.38 28.88 1.96
N VAL A 285 -8.52 28.47 1.40
CA VAL A 285 -8.66 28.05 0.00
C VAL A 285 -9.33 29.18 -0.78
N TYR A 286 -8.68 29.67 -1.84
CA TYR A 286 -9.24 30.60 -2.81
C TYR A 286 -9.77 29.83 -4.02
N GLU A 287 -11.02 30.08 -4.39
CA GLU A 287 -11.70 29.43 -5.51
C GLU A 287 -12.28 30.49 -6.46
N LYS A 288 -12.04 30.32 -7.76
CA LYS A 288 -12.50 31.22 -8.82
C LYS A 288 -14.01 31.10 -9.05
N LEU A 289 -14.56 29.89 -8.89
CA LEU A 289 -15.96 29.57 -9.14
C LEU A 289 -16.85 29.84 -7.90
N LYS A 290 -18.17 29.74 -8.11
CA LYS A 290 -19.18 30.07 -7.08
C LYS A 290 -19.21 29.08 -5.93
N GLU A 291 -18.91 27.81 -6.21
CA GLU A 291 -18.84 26.72 -5.24
C GLU A 291 -17.46 26.07 -5.28
N ALA A 292 -17.05 25.48 -4.16
CA ALA A 292 -15.83 24.69 -4.09
C ALA A 292 -16.03 23.29 -4.70
N GLY A 293 -14.94 22.60 -5.03
CA GLY A 293 -14.94 21.23 -5.55
C GLY A 293 -14.26 21.07 -6.91
N GLY A 294 -14.02 22.17 -7.62
CA GLY A 294 -13.39 22.17 -8.94
C GLY A 294 -14.08 21.21 -9.92
N MET A 295 -13.31 20.41 -10.66
CA MET A 295 -13.85 19.47 -11.65
C MET A 295 -14.79 18.40 -11.05
N LEU A 296 -14.69 18.09 -9.76
CA LEU A 296 -15.62 17.17 -9.09
C LEU A 296 -17.06 17.69 -9.15
N LEU A 297 -17.24 18.99 -8.95
CA LEU A 297 -18.56 19.62 -8.97
C LEU A 297 -18.96 20.03 -10.39
N TYR A 298 -18.02 20.53 -11.19
CA TYR A 298 -18.35 21.19 -12.46
C TYR A 298 -18.16 20.32 -13.71
N SER A 299 -17.36 19.25 -13.68
CA SER A 299 -17.09 18.43 -14.88
C SER A 299 -17.79 17.07 -14.83
N ILE A 300 -17.64 16.34 -13.72
CA ILE A 300 -18.14 14.96 -13.62
C ILE A 300 -19.67 14.97 -13.52
N PRO A 301 -20.44 14.19 -14.28
CA PRO A 301 -21.91 14.19 -14.19
C PRO A 301 -22.47 13.65 -12.85
N PRO A 302 -23.69 14.08 -12.44
CA PRO A 302 -24.29 13.67 -11.16
C PRO A 302 -24.55 12.17 -11.05
N TYR A 303 -24.89 11.50 -12.15
CA TYR A 303 -25.14 10.06 -12.17
C TYR A 303 -23.89 9.21 -11.87
N ARG A 304 -22.69 9.78 -12.03
CA ARG A 304 -21.42 9.17 -11.61
C ARG A 304 -20.95 9.65 -10.25
N LEU A 305 -21.09 10.96 -9.99
CA LEU A 305 -20.68 11.58 -8.75
C LEU A 305 -21.78 12.55 -8.28
N PRO A 306 -22.65 12.09 -7.37
CA PRO A 306 -23.71 12.93 -6.82
C PRO A 306 -23.17 14.22 -6.21
N LYS A 307 -23.81 15.35 -6.56
CA LYS A 307 -23.32 16.69 -6.18
C LYS A 307 -23.45 16.98 -4.71
N ASP A 308 -24.47 16.41 -4.08
CA ASP A 308 -24.69 16.43 -2.64
C ASP A 308 -23.54 15.75 -1.87
N VAL A 309 -23.00 14.63 -2.37
CA VAL A 309 -21.82 13.97 -1.78
C VAL A 309 -20.61 14.90 -1.81
N VAL A 310 -20.35 15.56 -2.94
CA VAL A 310 -19.25 16.53 -3.07
C VAL A 310 -19.45 17.72 -2.13
N ARG A 311 -20.66 18.28 -2.07
CA ARG A 311 -20.99 19.41 -1.18
C ARG A 311 -20.87 19.03 0.29
N LYS A 312 -21.32 17.84 0.68
CA LYS A 312 -21.16 17.29 2.03
C LYS A 312 -19.68 17.13 2.37
N GLN A 313 -18.87 16.59 1.47
CA GLN A 313 -17.42 16.47 1.65
C GLN A 313 -16.73 17.84 1.84
N ILE A 314 -17.14 18.86 1.09
CA ILE A 314 -16.63 20.23 1.27
C ILE A 314 -17.09 20.81 2.61
N GLN A 315 -18.34 20.55 3.01
CA GLN A 315 -18.87 21.06 4.28
C GLN A 315 -18.10 20.50 5.47
N VAL A 316 -17.78 19.21 5.50
CA VAL A 316 -17.00 18.63 6.60
C VAL A 316 -15.58 19.21 6.68
N LEU A 317 -14.99 19.58 5.55
CA LEU A 317 -13.70 20.29 5.53
C LEU A 317 -13.82 21.74 6.05
N LYS A 318 -14.94 22.42 5.77
CA LYS A 318 -15.23 23.73 6.40
C LYS A 318 -15.39 23.60 7.90
N ASP A 319 -16.11 22.57 8.37
CA ASP A 319 -16.38 22.31 9.79
C ASP A 319 -15.09 21.94 10.55
N MET A 320 -14.13 21.29 9.88
CA MET A 320 -12.76 21.08 10.37
C MET A 320 -11.99 22.40 10.60
N GLY A 321 -12.48 23.52 10.06
CA GLY A 321 -11.94 24.87 10.23
C GLY A 321 -11.18 25.41 9.01
N ILE A 322 -11.35 24.81 7.83
CA ILE A 322 -10.76 25.32 6.58
C ILE A 322 -11.61 26.49 6.05
N LYS A 323 -10.97 27.61 5.73
CA LYS A 323 -11.67 28.81 5.23
C LYS A 323 -11.73 28.78 3.71
N PHE A 324 -12.93 28.92 3.13
CA PHE A 324 -13.10 29.03 1.68
C PHE A 324 -13.44 30.47 1.28
N LYS A 325 -12.74 31.00 0.27
CA LYS A 325 -12.96 32.30 -0.37
C LYS A 325 -13.34 32.06 -1.83
N LEU A 326 -14.65 31.99 -2.07
CA LEU A 326 -15.26 31.64 -3.35
C LEU A 326 -15.43 32.89 -4.25
N GLY A 327 -15.53 32.69 -5.57
CA GLY A 327 -15.67 33.77 -6.55
C GLY A 327 -14.42 34.66 -6.70
N VAL A 328 -13.25 34.21 -6.23
CA VAL A 328 -12.02 35.00 -6.25
C VAL A 328 -11.02 34.41 -7.24
N ASN A 329 -10.83 35.13 -8.35
CA ASN A 329 -9.78 34.80 -9.32
C ASN A 329 -8.43 35.37 -8.86
N VAL A 330 -7.50 34.51 -8.43
CA VAL A 330 -6.15 34.91 -8.05
C VAL A 330 -5.34 35.18 -9.33
N GLY A 331 -4.70 36.36 -9.39
CA GLY A 331 -4.12 36.94 -10.62
C GLY A 331 -4.86 38.20 -11.08
N GLY A 332 -6.08 38.43 -10.58
CA GLY A 332 -6.81 39.71 -10.70
C GLY A 332 -6.57 40.62 -9.49
N LYS A 333 -7.65 40.95 -8.76
CA LYS A 333 -7.59 41.81 -7.56
C LYS A 333 -6.75 41.25 -6.41
N VAL A 334 -6.62 39.93 -6.32
CA VAL A 334 -5.75 39.24 -5.35
C VAL A 334 -4.54 38.71 -6.11
N THR A 335 -3.35 39.18 -5.76
CA THR A 335 -2.11 38.82 -6.47
C THR A 335 -1.24 37.85 -5.67
N LEU A 336 -0.34 37.12 -6.35
CA LEU A 336 0.61 36.23 -5.68
C LEU A 336 1.56 36.98 -4.71
N PRO A 337 2.12 38.15 -5.05
CA PRO A 337 2.89 38.95 -4.10
C PRO A 337 2.13 39.27 -2.81
N ASP A 338 0.83 39.60 -2.90
CA ASP A 338 0.02 39.90 -1.72
C ASP A 338 -0.17 38.66 -0.83
N LEU A 339 -0.39 37.50 -1.46
CA LEU A 339 -0.50 36.23 -0.74
C LEU A 339 0.80 35.86 -0.04
N LYS A 340 1.95 36.04 -0.70
CA LYS A 340 3.27 35.79 -0.10
C LYS A 340 3.59 36.69 1.11
N LYS A 341 2.99 37.88 1.20
CA LYS A 341 3.13 38.77 2.38
C LYS A 341 2.26 38.34 3.56
N ARG A 342 1.18 37.60 3.31
CA ARG A 342 0.13 37.28 4.30
C ARG A 342 0.17 35.85 4.82
N PHE A 343 0.80 34.95 4.08
CA PHE A 343 0.84 33.52 4.36
C PHE A 343 2.29 33.03 4.34
N ASP A 344 2.58 32.04 5.17
CA ASP A 344 3.90 31.42 5.27
C ASP A 344 4.18 30.51 4.06
N ALA A 345 3.12 29.95 3.45
CA ALA A 345 3.22 29.14 2.24
C ALA A 345 2.01 29.32 1.31
N VAL A 346 2.25 29.19 0.00
CA VAL A 346 1.24 29.23 -1.06
C VAL A 346 1.29 27.93 -1.85
N PHE A 347 0.16 27.23 -1.96
CA PHE A 347 0.00 26.06 -2.82
C PHE A 347 -0.92 26.37 -3.99
N VAL A 348 -0.46 26.12 -5.22
CA VAL A 348 -1.18 26.39 -6.46
C VAL A 348 -1.69 25.08 -7.05
N ALA A 349 -3.02 24.91 -7.07
CA ALA A 349 -3.74 23.72 -7.54
C ALA A 349 -4.93 24.11 -8.43
N GLY A 350 -4.68 25.04 -9.36
CA GLY A 350 -5.70 25.64 -10.23
C GLY A 350 -6.27 24.73 -11.32
N GLY A 351 -5.66 23.57 -11.60
CA GLY A 351 -6.12 22.61 -12.61
C GLY A 351 -5.99 23.06 -14.08
N THR A 352 -6.60 22.30 -14.98
CA THR A 352 -6.56 22.47 -16.45
C THR A 352 -7.92 22.87 -17.02
N TRP A 353 -8.33 24.12 -16.81
CA TRP A 353 -9.67 24.59 -17.21
C TRP A 353 -9.82 25.06 -18.66
N ARG A 354 -8.76 25.01 -19.47
CA ARG A 354 -8.81 25.44 -20.88
C ARG A 354 -9.05 24.24 -21.79
N SER A 355 -10.12 24.25 -22.59
CA SER A 355 -10.30 23.25 -23.65
C SER A 355 -9.29 23.43 -24.78
N LEU A 356 -8.82 22.32 -25.37
CA LEU A 356 -8.01 22.37 -26.59
C LEU A 356 -8.90 22.54 -27.82
N GLN A 357 -8.40 23.28 -28.80
CA GLN A 357 -9.07 23.51 -30.08
C GLN A 357 -8.70 22.41 -31.07
N LEU A 358 -9.67 21.97 -31.88
CA LEU A 358 -9.51 20.93 -32.88
C LEU A 358 -8.71 21.41 -34.09
N GLY A 359 -8.84 22.68 -34.46
CA GLY A 359 -8.07 23.32 -35.52
C GLY A 359 -8.53 22.99 -36.94
N VAL A 360 -9.81 22.67 -37.12
CA VAL A 360 -10.40 22.30 -38.42
C VAL A 360 -11.37 23.37 -38.93
N PRO A 361 -11.60 23.47 -40.26
CA PRO A 361 -12.60 24.39 -40.80
C PRO A 361 -14.00 24.15 -40.18
N GLY A 362 -14.69 25.24 -39.83
CA GLY A 362 -16.04 25.21 -39.27
C GLY A 362 -16.15 25.06 -37.75
N GLU A 363 -15.03 25.02 -37.02
CA GLU A 363 -15.01 24.89 -35.54
C GLU A 363 -15.67 26.06 -34.80
N ASP A 364 -15.75 27.24 -35.39
CA ASP A 364 -16.37 28.44 -34.84
C ASP A 364 -17.89 28.55 -35.13
N ALA A 365 -18.46 27.54 -35.80
CA ALA A 365 -19.87 27.54 -36.20
C ALA A 365 -20.85 27.47 -35.02
N LYS A 366 -22.06 27.98 -35.24
CA LYS A 366 -23.15 27.87 -34.26
C LYS A 366 -23.54 26.38 -34.10
N GLY A 367 -23.54 25.89 -32.87
CA GLY A 367 -23.79 24.48 -32.54
C GLY A 367 -22.52 23.70 -32.18
N VAL A 368 -21.34 24.31 -32.27
CA VAL A 368 -20.11 23.75 -31.70
C VAL A 368 -20.00 24.13 -30.22
N HIS A 369 -19.74 23.13 -29.39
CA HIS A 369 -19.57 23.25 -27.95
C HIS A 369 -18.25 22.60 -27.52
N TYR A 370 -17.67 23.07 -26.42
CA TYR A 370 -16.56 22.37 -25.77
C TYR A 370 -17.08 21.61 -24.54
N ALA A 371 -16.62 20.37 -24.37
CA ALA A 371 -17.15 19.47 -23.35
C ALA A 371 -17.06 20.03 -21.93
N LEU A 372 -15.95 20.67 -21.56
CA LEU A 372 -15.79 21.30 -20.25
C LEU A 372 -16.85 22.37 -19.97
N ASP A 373 -17.09 23.28 -20.92
CA ASP A 373 -18.06 24.35 -20.76
C ASP A 373 -19.50 23.81 -20.81
N TYR A 374 -19.76 22.83 -21.67
CA TYR A 374 -21.04 22.13 -21.73
C TYR A 374 -21.37 21.45 -20.40
N LEU A 375 -20.49 20.58 -19.91
CA LEU A 375 -20.69 19.86 -18.65
C LEU A 375 -20.80 20.81 -17.46
N LYS A 376 -19.99 21.89 -17.44
CA LYS A 376 -20.09 22.93 -16.41
C LYS A 376 -21.45 23.61 -16.38
N LYS A 377 -22.02 23.95 -17.53
CA LYS A 377 -23.36 24.54 -17.64
C LYS A 377 -24.42 23.57 -17.12
N ILE A 378 -24.41 22.33 -17.60
CA ILE A 378 -25.37 21.30 -17.16
C ILE A 378 -25.27 21.06 -15.65
N ASN A 379 -24.07 20.87 -15.12
CA ASN A 379 -23.84 20.67 -13.68
C ASN A 379 -24.20 21.89 -12.83
N SER A 380 -24.31 23.08 -13.44
CA SER A 380 -24.77 24.31 -12.79
C SER A 380 -26.28 24.52 -12.93
N GLY A 381 -27.02 23.58 -13.52
CA GLY A 381 -28.46 23.65 -13.73
C GLY A 381 -28.89 24.44 -14.97
N GLU A 382 -27.96 24.81 -15.84
CA GLU A 382 -28.27 25.48 -17.10
C GLU A 382 -28.73 24.49 -18.16
N LYS A 383 -29.60 24.93 -19.08
CA LYS A 383 -30.03 24.14 -20.23
C LYS A 383 -29.18 24.48 -21.45
N VAL A 384 -28.74 23.46 -22.18
CA VAL A 384 -28.04 23.61 -23.46
C VAL A 384 -28.83 22.87 -24.52
N ALA A 385 -29.29 23.59 -25.55
CA ALA A 385 -30.05 23.01 -26.64
C ALA A 385 -29.10 22.37 -27.67
N LEU A 386 -29.04 21.04 -27.69
CA LEU A 386 -28.18 20.28 -28.60
C LEU A 386 -28.92 19.75 -29.84
N GLY A 387 -30.25 19.64 -29.79
CA GLY A 387 -31.02 18.98 -30.83
C GLY A 387 -30.97 17.45 -30.72
N ASN A 388 -31.38 16.75 -31.79
CA ASN A 388 -31.55 15.29 -31.76
C ASN A 388 -30.31 14.52 -32.22
N LYS A 389 -29.50 15.10 -33.12
CA LYS A 389 -28.28 14.48 -33.67
C LYS A 389 -27.03 15.17 -33.11
N VAL A 390 -26.30 14.48 -32.24
CA VAL A 390 -25.14 15.04 -31.54
C VAL A 390 -23.91 14.18 -31.81
N ILE A 391 -22.81 14.83 -32.22
CA ILE A 391 -21.50 14.17 -32.33
C ILE A 391 -20.56 14.71 -31.26
N VAL A 392 -19.93 13.81 -30.51
CA VAL A 392 -18.88 14.12 -29.55
C VAL A 392 -17.54 13.69 -30.14
N ILE A 393 -16.56 14.60 -30.15
CA ILE A 393 -15.23 14.34 -30.70
C ILE A 393 -14.23 14.17 -29.54
N GLY A 394 -13.71 12.95 -29.36
CA GLY A 394 -12.69 12.64 -28.35
C GLY A 394 -12.81 11.22 -27.77
N GLY A 395 -11.67 10.66 -27.34
CA GLY A 395 -11.57 9.28 -26.84
C GLY A 395 -11.48 9.10 -25.32
N GLY A 396 -11.58 10.16 -24.52
CA GLY A 396 -11.42 10.11 -23.06
C GLY A 396 -12.73 10.08 -22.27
N SER A 397 -12.64 9.90 -20.94
CA SER A 397 -13.81 9.87 -20.04
C SER A 397 -14.69 11.12 -20.14
N VAL A 398 -14.10 12.30 -20.39
CA VAL A 398 -14.87 13.55 -20.59
C VAL A 398 -15.75 13.48 -21.84
N ALA A 399 -15.30 12.79 -22.90
CA ALA A 399 -16.09 12.59 -24.11
C ALA A 399 -17.28 11.66 -23.83
N ILE A 400 -17.05 10.56 -23.12
CA ILE A 400 -18.11 9.63 -22.72
C ILE A 400 -19.13 10.31 -21.79
N ASP A 401 -18.66 11.04 -20.78
CA ASP A 401 -19.52 11.81 -19.87
C ASP A 401 -20.37 12.84 -20.65
N ALA A 402 -19.79 13.54 -21.63
CA ALA A 402 -20.52 14.48 -22.47
C ALA A 402 -21.57 13.78 -23.35
N ALA A 403 -21.23 12.65 -23.97
CA ALA A 403 -22.12 11.87 -24.82
C ALA A 403 -23.31 11.31 -24.03
N ARG A 404 -23.05 10.67 -22.89
CA ARG A 404 -24.09 10.14 -21.99
C ARG A 404 -24.96 11.25 -21.42
N THR A 405 -24.37 12.38 -21.06
CA THR A 405 -25.16 13.55 -20.63
C THR A 405 -26.06 14.08 -21.74
N ALA A 406 -25.57 14.18 -22.98
CA ALA A 406 -26.40 14.59 -24.12
C ALA A 406 -27.56 13.61 -24.37
N ARG A 407 -27.28 12.30 -24.33
CA ARG A 407 -28.27 11.24 -24.48
C ARG A 407 -29.38 11.33 -23.44
N ARG A 408 -29.01 11.47 -22.16
CA ARG A 408 -29.94 11.57 -21.02
C ARG A 408 -30.73 12.88 -20.98
N LEU A 409 -30.27 13.92 -21.67
CA LEU A 409 -30.96 15.20 -21.80
C LEU A 409 -31.85 15.29 -23.04
N GLY A 410 -32.03 14.17 -23.75
CA GLY A 410 -33.05 14.03 -24.81
C GLY A 410 -32.51 13.93 -26.23
N ALA A 411 -31.19 13.95 -26.45
CA ALA A 411 -30.65 13.66 -27.78
C ALA A 411 -30.93 12.19 -28.16
N GLU A 412 -31.45 11.97 -29.37
CA GLU A 412 -31.86 10.63 -29.84
C GLU A 412 -30.72 9.86 -30.48
N ASP A 413 -29.92 10.54 -31.29
CA ASP A 413 -28.80 9.99 -32.06
C ASP A 413 -27.50 10.65 -31.58
N VAL A 414 -26.82 9.96 -30.67
CA VAL A 414 -25.55 10.42 -30.09
C VAL A 414 -24.43 9.52 -30.56
N ARG A 415 -23.40 10.13 -31.16
CA ARG A 415 -22.24 9.41 -31.70
C ARG A 415 -20.95 9.98 -31.13
N VAL A 416 -20.00 9.11 -30.82
CA VAL A 416 -18.65 9.48 -30.41
C VAL A 416 -17.71 9.19 -31.57
N VAL A 417 -16.85 10.15 -31.92
CA VAL A 417 -15.81 10.00 -32.94
C VAL A 417 -14.47 10.19 -32.25
N CYS A 418 -13.57 9.22 -32.36
CA CYS A 418 -12.27 9.27 -31.71
C CYS A 418 -11.16 8.69 -32.61
N LEU A 419 -9.93 9.14 -32.34
CA LEU A 419 -8.74 8.72 -33.07
C LEU A 419 -8.33 7.29 -32.66
N GLU A 420 -8.59 6.96 -31.40
CA GLU A 420 -8.21 5.71 -30.77
C GLU A 420 -9.03 4.52 -31.27
N CYS A 421 -8.49 3.32 -31.11
CA CYS A 421 -9.20 2.07 -31.38
C CYS A 421 -9.78 1.44 -30.10
N LEU A 422 -10.65 0.45 -30.25
CA LEU A 422 -11.26 -0.29 -29.14
C LEU A 422 -10.51 -1.59 -28.79
N ASP A 423 -9.40 -1.90 -29.47
CA ASP A 423 -8.60 -3.08 -29.16
C ASP A 423 -7.88 -2.92 -27.81
N LEU A 424 -8.21 -3.80 -26.86
CA LEU A 424 -7.66 -3.81 -25.51
C LEU A 424 -6.13 -3.99 -25.48
N ALA A 425 -5.55 -4.63 -26.50
CA ALA A 425 -4.11 -4.89 -26.62
C ALA A 425 -3.35 -3.79 -27.37
N SER A 426 -4.06 -2.83 -27.98
CA SER A 426 -3.43 -1.77 -28.77
C SER A 426 -2.83 -0.67 -27.89
N LYS A 427 -1.68 -0.13 -28.31
CA LYS A 427 -1.10 1.10 -27.73
C LYS A 427 -1.97 2.34 -27.99
N ASP A 428 -2.80 2.28 -29.03
CA ASP A 428 -3.69 3.34 -29.48
C ASP A 428 -5.12 3.13 -28.99
N ARG A 429 -5.28 2.34 -27.93
CA ARG A 429 -6.56 2.10 -27.27
C ARG A 429 -7.18 3.40 -26.74
N MET A 430 -8.50 3.45 -26.78
CA MET A 430 -9.34 4.52 -26.22
C MET A 430 -9.00 4.77 -24.73
N LEU A 431 -9.00 6.05 -24.34
CA LEU A 431 -8.56 6.49 -23.02
C LEU A 431 -9.64 6.39 -21.93
N ALA A 432 -10.91 6.38 -22.33
CA ALA A 432 -12.04 6.15 -21.44
C ALA A 432 -11.97 4.75 -20.81
N LEU A 433 -12.58 4.58 -19.64
CA LEU A 433 -12.59 3.28 -18.96
C LEU A 433 -13.51 2.30 -19.71
N ASP A 434 -13.17 1.01 -19.72
CA ASP A 434 -13.99 -0.01 -20.39
C ASP A 434 -15.44 0.00 -19.92
N GLN A 435 -15.62 0.15 -18.61
CA GLN A 435 -16.93 0.26 -18.01
C GLN A 435 -17.71 1.48 -18.56
N GLU A 436 -17.06 2.63 -18.72
CA GLU A 436 -17.70 3.83 -19.29
C GLU A 436 -18.08 3.61 -20.76
N ILE A 437 -17.26 2.89 -21.53
CA ILE A 437 -17.51 2.54 -22.93
C ILE A 437 -18.72 1.60 -23.02
N THR A 438 -18.77 0.56 -22.18
CA THR A 438 -19.92 -0.36 -22.11
C THR A 438 -21.20 0.39 -21.72
N GLU A 439 -21.15 1.20 -20.66
CA GLU A 439 -22.30 1.99 -20.20
C GLU A 439 -22.82 2.95 -21.27
N ALA A 440 -21.94 3.53 -22.10
CA ALA A 440 -22.33 4.37 -23.21
C ALA A 440 -23.07 3.56 -24.29
N GLY A 441 -22.57 2.37 -24.64
CA GLY A 441 -23.22 1.46 -25.58
C GLY A 441 -24.60 1.01 -25.10
N ASP A 442 -24.74 0.69 -23.81
CA ASP A 442 -26.02 0.31 -23.18
C ASP A 442 -27.08 1.42 -23.27
N GLU A 443 -26.66 2.68 -23.31
CA GLU A 443 -27.53 3.86 -23.46
C GLU A 443 -27.85 4.19 -24.94
N GLY A 444 -27.33 3.39 -25.88
CA GLY A 444 -27.53 3.53 -27.33
C GLY A 444 -26.58 4.49 -28.03
N ILE A 445 -25.45 4.83 -27.41
CA ILE A 445 -24.44 5.73 -28.00
C ILE A 445 -23.55 4.92 -28.95
N THR A 446 -23.41 5.40 -30.19
CA THR A 446 -22.56 4.74 -31.19
C THR A 446 -21.14 5.31 -31.12
N ILE A 447 -20.11 4.46 -31.04
CA ILE A 447 -18.71 4.88 -31.07
C ILE A 447 -18.11 4.54 -32.43
N HIS A 448 -17.54 5.54 -33.09
CA HIS A 448 -16.77 5.43 -34.33
C HIS A 448 -15.28 5.62 -34.01
N PRO A 449 -14.56 4.52 -33.72
CA PRO A 449 -13.13 4.56 -33.44
C PRO A 449 -12.30 4.76 -34.71
N SER A 450 -11.01 5.05 -34.55
CA SER A 450 -10.05 5.16 -35.65
C SER A 450 -10.43 6.19 -36.72
N LEU A 451 -11.06 7.29 -36.33
CA LEU A 451 -11.46 8.38 -37.22
C LEU A 451 -10.93 9.74 -36.75
N GLY A 452 -10.23 10.42 -37.64
CA GLY A 452 -9.89 11.84 -37.53
C GLY A 452 -10.97 12.72 -38.16
N VAL A 453 -11.18 13.92 -37.62
CA VAL A 453 -12.11 14.90 -38.19
C VAL A 453 -11.32 15.87 -39.05
N THR A 454 -11.74 16.07 -40.31
CA THR A 454 -11.07 16.98 -41.25
C THR A 454 -11.83 18.30 -41.43
N GLU A 455 -13.15 18.29 -41.28
CA GLU A 455 -14.02 19.46 -41.48
C GLU A 455 -15.30 19.34 -40.64
N ILE A 456 -15.74 20.44 -40.04
CA ILE A 456 -17.09 20.60 -39.49
C ILE A 456 -17.94 21.30 -40.56
N VAL A 457 -18.87 20.55 -41.15
CA VAL A 457 -19.69 21.02 -42.27
C VAL A 457 -20.78 21.94 -41.74
N THR A 458 -20.97 23.09 -42.39
CA THR A 458 -21.97 24.08 -42.00
C THR A 458 -22.97 24.40 -43.11
N LYS A 459 -24.21 24.72 -42.72
CA LYS A 459 -25.24 25.32 -43.59
C LYS A 459 -25.73 26.61 -42.92
N GLY A 460 -25.55 27.74 -43.60
CA GLY A 460 -25.94 29.05 -43.07
C GLY A 460 -25.26 29.42 -41.75
N GLY A 461 -23.99 29.02 -41.57
CA GLY A 461 -23.21 29.28 -40.34
C GLY A 461 -23.58 28.41 -39.14
N LYS A 462 -24.47 27.41 -39.30
CA LYS A 462 -24.82 26.42 -38.28
C LYS A 462 -24.25 25.06 -38.67
N VAL A 463 -23.84 24.27 -37.67
CA VAL A 463 -23.44 22.86 -37.84
C VAL A 463 -24.51 22.08 -38.62
N SER A 464 -24.07 21.28 -39.59
CA SER A 464 -24.88 20.26 -40.27
C SER A 464 -24.23 18.87 -40.26
N GLY A 465 -22.96 18.73 -39.87
CA GLY A 465 -22.26 17.45 -39.82
C GLY A 465 -20.74 17.58 -39.75
N ILE A 466 -20.04 16.49 -39.96
CA ILE A 466 -18.57 16.41 -40.05
C ILE A 466 -18.13 15.55 -41.22
N LYS A 467 -16.91 15.80 -41.71
CA LYS A 467 -16.16 14.86 -42.56
C LYS A 467 -15.03 14.23 -41.77
N THR A 468 -14.75 12.97 -42.07
CA THR A 468 -13.73 12.19 -41.38
C THR A 468 -12.76 11.51 -42.31
N VAL A 469 -11.59 11.16 -41.77
CA VAL A 469 -10.52 10.41 -42.41
C VAL A 469 -10.10 9.26 -41.49
N THR A 470 -9.65 8.14 -42.06
CA THR A 470 -9.19 7.00 -41.27
C THR A 470 -7.91 7.36 -40.52
N CYS A 471 -7.91 7.19 -39.20
CA CYS A 471 -6.74 7.30 -38.34
C CYS A 471 -6.06 5.93 -38.22
N VAL A 472 -4.85 5.82 -38.76
CA VAL A 472 -4.08 4.57 -38.84
C VAL A 472 -3.28 4.32 -37.57
N SER A 473 -2.82 5.38 -36.92
CA SER A 473 -2.15 5.31 -35.62
C SER A 473 -2.27 6.64 -34.89
N VAL A 474 -2.27 6.62 -33.56
CA VAL A 474 -2.42 7.82 -32.72
C VAL A 474 -1.09 8.22 -32.11
N ARG A 475 -0.29 7.23 -31.69
CA ARG A 475 0.95 7.44 -30.94
C ARG A 475 2.14 6.78 -31.63
N GLU A 476 3.29 7.41 -31.51
CA GLU A 476 4.59 6.84 -31.88
C GLU A 476 4.96 5.65 -30.97
N PRO A 477 5.96 4.81 -31.32
CA PRO A 477 6.44 3.73 -30.46
C PRO A 477 6.90 4.17 -29.06
N ASP A 478 7.33 5.42 -28.91
CA ASP A 478 7.73 6.01 -27.63
C ASP A 478 6.56 6.60 -26.82
N GLY A 479 5.33 6.51 -27.35
CA GLY A 479 4.10 7.03 -26.74
C GLY A 479 3.79 8.49 -27.06
N THR A 480 4.63 9.18 -27.83
CA THR A 480 4.38 10.56 -28.26
C THR A 480 3.12 10.64 -29.11
N PHE A 481 2.25 11.61 -28.83
CA PHE A 481 1.03 11.85 -29.60
C PHE A 481 1.38 12.44 -30.97
N ASN A 482 1.12 11.68 -32.05
CA ASN A 482 1.39 12.08 -33.44
C ASN A 482 0.49 11.29 -34.40
N PRO A 483 -0.81 11.65 -34.52
CA PRO A 483 -1.76 10.85 -35.29
C PRO A 483 -1.41 10.82 -36.79
N GLN A 484 -1.47 9.63 -37.38
CA GLN A 484 -1.25 9.38 -38.80
C GLN A 484 -2.57 9.00 -39.48
N TYR A 485 -2.81 9.59 -40.65
CA TYR A 485 -4.07 9.46 -41.39
C TYR A 485 -3.85 8.84 -42.76
N ASP A 486 -4.81 8.04 -43.22
CA ASP A 486 -4.89 7.62 -44.61
C ASP A 486 -5.72 8.64 -45.41
N ASN A 487 -5.03 9.62 -46.00
CA ASN A 487 -5.66 10.69 -46.77
C ASN A 487 -6.13 10.26 -48.17
N THR A 488 -6.01 8.98 -48.54
CA THR A 488 -6.49 8.48 -49.83
C THR A 488 -7.97 8.13 -49.81
N CYS A 489 -8.60 8.11 -48.63
CA CYS A 489 -9.99 7.72 -48.43
C CYS A 489 -10.70 8.68 -47.45
N GLU A 490 -11.72 9.41 -47.93
CA GLU A 490 -12.72 9.99 -47.01
C GLU A 490 -13.49 8.83 -46.37
N ALA A 491 -13.42 8.72 -45.04
CA ALA A 491 -13.91 7.54 -44.35
C ALA A 491 -15.43 7.56 -44.16
N LEU A 492 -15.97 8.66 -43.64
CA LEU A 492 -17.40 8.78 -43.34
C LEU A 492 -17.84 10.25 -43.21
N GLY A 493 -18.95 10.61 -43.86
CA GLY A 493 -19.68 11.85 -43.60
C GLY A 493 -20.80 11.59 -42.58
N LEU A 494 -20.83 12.36 -41.49
CA LEU A 494 -21.81 12.19 -40.42
C LEU A 494 -22.63 13.46 -40.24
N GLU A 495 -23.96 13.37 -40.31
CA GLU A 495 -24.86 14.49 -40.03
C GLU A 495 -24.94 14.78 -38.53
N ALA A 496 -25.03 16.07 -38.17
CA ALA A 496 -25.20 16.52 -36.79
C ALA A 496 -25.89 17.88 -36.72
N GLU A 497 -26.58 18.13 -35.61
CA GLU A 497 -27.14 19.45 -35.27
C GLU A 497 -26.25 20.20 -34.28
N SER A 498 -25.48 19.45 -33.47
CA SER A 498 -24.47 19.99 -32.55
C SER A 498 -23.24 19.09 -32.49
N ILE A 499 -22.07 19.73 -32.29
CA ILE A 499 -20.79 19.07 -32.04
C ILE A 499 -20.31 19.40 -30.63
N ILE A 500 -19.81 18.40 -29.89
CA ILE A 500 -19.14 18.60 -28.60
C ILE A 500 -17.68 18.16 -28.72
N ILE A 501 -16.75 19.10 -28.60
CA ILE A 501 -15.30 18.84 -28.69
C ILE A 501 -14.75 18.50 -27.30
N ALA A 502 -14.11 17.33 -27.18
CA ALA A 502 -13.62 16.73 -25.94
C ALA A 502 -12.18 16.16 -26.09
N ILE A 503 -11.32 16.82 -26.88
CA ILE A 503 -9.99 16.32 -27.27
C ILE A 503 -8.86 16.63 -26.28
N GLY A 504 -9.18 17.19 -25.12
CA GLY A 504 -8.20 17.44 -24.06
C GLY A 504 -8.32 18.82 -23.42
N GLN A 505 -7.45 19.05 -22.44
CA GLN A 505 -7.47 20.24 -21.60
C GLN A 505 -6.05 20.74 -21.33
N GLY A 506 -5.93 22.03 -20.99
CA GLY A 506 -4.67 22.65 -20.65
C GLY A 506 -4.78 23.65 -19.51
N VAL A 507 -3.62 24.08 -19.01
CA VAL A 507 -3.53 25.13 -18.01
C VAL A 507 -3.95 26.46 -18.62
N ASP A 508 -4.76 27.22 -17.89
CA ASP A 508 -5.16 28.56 -18.28
C ASP A 508 -3.91 29.44 -18.49
N GLN A 509 -3.77 30.02 -19.68
CA GLN A 509 -2.63 30.87 -20.05
C GLN A 509 -2.69 32.25 -19.38
N SER A 510 -3.85 32.65 -18.87
CA SER A 510 -3.99 33.89 -18.08
C SER A 510 -3.30 33.81 -16.72
N LEU A 511 -2.94 32.62 -16.24
CA LEU A 511 -2.12 32.44 -15.05
C LEU A 511 -0.66 32.81 -15.37
N PRO A 512 -0.09 33.84 -14.70
CA PRO A 512 1.29 34.24 -14.93
C PRO A 512 2.28 33.09 -14.71
N ALA A 513 3.37 33.04 -15.48
CA ALA A 513 4.36 31.96 -15.43
C ALA A 513 4.97 31.73 -14.02
N VAL A 514 4.95 32.74 -13.15
CA VAL A 514 5.39 32.63 -11.75
C VAL A 514 4.54 31.65 -10.91
N PHE A 515 3.27 31.43 -11.28
CA PHE A 515 2.41 30.43 -10.64
C PHE A 515 2.74 28.99 -11.07
N ARG A 516 3.66 28.82 -12.01
CA ARG A 516 4.10 27.52 -12.55
C ARG A 516 5.53 27.16 -12.14
N LYS A 517 6.21 28.01 -11.37
CA LYS A 517 7.59 27.77 -10.87
C LYS A 517 7.57 27.56 -9.37
N GLU A 518 8.10 26.42 -8.93
CA GLU A 518 8.37 26.20 -7.51
C GLU A 518 9.37 27.24 -6.98
N GLY A 519 9.16 27.68 -5.74
CA GLY A 519 10.05 28.59 -5.04
C GLY A 519 10.02 28.32 -3.54
N LYS A 520 10.78 29.10 -2.76
CA LYS A 520 10.92 28.88 -1.30
C LYS A 520 9.58 28.86 -0.54
N THR A 521 8.57 29.57 -1.03
CA THR A 521 7.26 29.71 -0.38
C THR A 521 6.08 29.37 -1.29
N VAL A 522 6.34 28.94 -2.53
CA VAL A 522 5.31 28.68 -3.56
C VAL A 522 5.50 27.26 -4.08
N PHE A 523 4.44 26.48 -4.00
CA PHE A 523 4.39 25.07 -4.37
C PHE A 523 3.27 24.86 -5.38
N VAL A 524 3.41 23.90 -6.28
CA VAL A 524 2.43 23.64 -7.35
C VAL A 524 2.11 22.14 -7.36
N GLY A 525 0.87 21.77 -7.65
CA GLY A 525 0.47 20.37 -7.71
C GLY A 525 -0.85 20.14 -8.44
N GLY A 526 -1.21 18.86 -8.56
CA GLY A 526 -2.34 18.39 -9.36
C GLY A 526 -2.11 18.56 -10.86
N ASP A 527 -3.21 18.66 -11.60
CA ASP A 527 -3.23 18.63 -13.07
C ASP A 527 -2.44 19.78 -13.74
N MET A 528 -2.13 20.85 -13.01
CA MET A 528 -1.24 21.90 -13.52
C MET A 528 0.19 21.43 -13.75
N VAL A 529 0.63 20.37 -13.06
CA VAL A 529 1.97 19.79 -13.18
C VAL A 529 1.94 18.59 -14.10
N SER A 530 0.99 17.67 -13.90
CA SER A 530 0.92 16.42 -14.66
C SER A 530 0.22 16.54 -16.02
N GLY A 531 -0.52 17.62 -16.26
CA GLY A 531 -1.63 17.62 -17.21
C GLY A 531 -2.87 16.92 -16.62
N PRO A 532 -3.98 16.88 -17.39
CA PRO A 532 -5.24 16.27 -16.95
C PRO A 532 -5.03 14.83 -16.49
N SER A 533 -5.51 14.50 -15.30
CA SER A 533 -5.27 13.18 -14.71
C SER A 533 -6.44 12.72 -13.85
N THR A 534 -6.19 11.69 -13.03
CA THR A 534 -7.22 11.08 -12.18
C THR A 534 -7.21 11.71 -10.79
N VAL A 535 -8.37 11.70 -10.13
CA VAL A 535 -8.55 12.31 -8.79
C VAL A 535 -7.54 11.76 -7.78
N ILE A 536 -7.27 10.45 -7.80
CA ILE A 536 -6.30 9.82 -6.89
C ILE A 536 -4.85 10.25 -7.18
N ARG A 537 -4.49 10.54 -8.43
CA ARG A 537 -3.17 11.11 -8.79
C ARG A 537 -3.05 12.57 -8.32
N ALA A 538 -4.12 13.35 -8.40
CA ALA A 538 -4.16 14.69 -7.84
C ALA A 538 -3.99 14.69 -6.31
N ILE A 539 -4.57 13.71 -5.61
CA ILE A 539 -4.35 13.50 -4.16
C ILE A 539 -2.89 13.12 -3.88
N ALA A 540 -2.30 12.21 -4.67
CA ALA A 540 -0.90 11.83 -4.54
C ALA A 540 0.05 13.04 -4.70
N SER A 541 -0.20 13.86 -5.73
CA SER A 541 0.53 15.11 -5.97
C SER A 541 0.40 16.09 -4.80
N ALA A 542 -0.81 16.21 -4.21
CA ALA A 542 -1.01 17.04 -3.03
C ALA A 542 -0.21 16.54 -1.81
N ARG A 543 -0.12 15.22 -1.57
CA ARG A 543 0.68 14.66 -0.47
C ARG A 543 2.16 14.99 -0.62
N GLU A 544 2.68 14.91 -1.84
CA GLU A 544 4.06 15.32 -2.13
C GLU A 544 4.27 16.81 -1.85
N ALA A 545 3.37 17.66 -2.36
CA ALA A 545 3.43 19.10 -2.12
C ALA A 545 3.34 19.46 -0.63
N VAL A 546 2.47 18.79 0.14
CA VAL A 546 2.34 18.99 1.59
C VAL A 546 3.65 18.66 2.30
N ARG A 547 4.34 17.56 1.95
CA ARG A 547 5.66 17.24 2.53
C ARG A 547 6.68 18.35 2.26
N LYS A 548 6.68 18.92 1.05
CA LYS A 548 7.57 20.04 0.70
C LYS A 548 7.20 21.31 1.50
N ILE A 549 5.92 21.63 1.62
CA ILE A 549 5.42 22.77 2.40
C ILE A 549 5.83 22.64 3.87
N GLU A 550 5.52 21.51 4.49
CA GLU A 550 5.85 21.23 5.90
C GLU A 550 7.35 21.31 6.18
N SER A 551 8.17 20.77 5.27
CA SER A 551 9.63 20.90 5.34
C SER A 551 10.06 22.37 5.32
N ALA A 552 9.50 23.17 4.41
CA ALA A 552 9.78 24.60 4.32
C ALA A 552 9.27 25.39 5.54
N LEU A 553 8.23 24.93 6.21
CA LEU A 553 7.72 25.49 7.47
C LEU A 553 8.51 25.05 8.71
N GLY A 554 9.56 24.23 8.54
CA GLY A 554 10.49 23.82 9.60
C GLY A 554 10.20 22.45 10.21
N LYS A 555 9.24 21.68 9.68
CA LYS A 555 8.99 20.30 10.12
C LYS A 555 10.10 19.40 9.59
N LYS A 556 10.91 18.86 10.49
CA LYS A 556 11.88 17.83 10.14
C LYS A 556 11.14 16.52 9.92
N TYR A 557 11.09 16.06 8.67
CA TYR A 557 10.71 14.69 8.38
C TYR A 557 11.88 13.77 8.73
N ALA A 558 11.60 12.68 9.46
CA ALA A 558 12.47 11.52 9.36
C ALA A 558 12.46 11.06 7.89
N PRO A 559 13.60 10.65 7.31
CA PRO A 559 13.60 10.05 5.98
C PRO A 559 12.56 8.91 5.98
N PRO A 560 11.76 8.75 4.90
CA PRO A 560 10.88 7.60 4.79
C PRO A 560 11.74 6.36 4.96
N VAL A 561 11.49 5.59 6.01
CA VAL A 561 12.18 4.33 6.23
C VAL A 561 11.73 3.42 5.09
N ALA A 562 12.65 3.11 4.17
CA ALA A 562 12.38 2.15 3.11
C ALA A 562 11.91 0.83 3.76
N GLY A 563 10.70 0.39 3.44
CA GLY A 563 10.09 -0.79 4.05
C GLY A 563 9.18 -0.56 5.27
N ALA A 564 8.94 0.68 5.70
CA ALA A 564 7.97 0.99 6.78
C ALA A 564 6.49 0.96 6.35
N ALA A 565 6.15 0.06 5.42
CA ALA A 565 4.76 -0.31 5.10
C ALA A 565 4.40 -1.71 5.61
N ALA A 566 5.28 -2.37 6.35
CA ALA A 566 4.89 -3.45 7.24
C ALA A 566 4.30 -2.79 8.50
N GLY A 567 2.98 -2.80 8.65
CA GLY A 567 2.34 -2.43 9.92
C GLY A 567 3.00 -3.21 11.07
N ASN A 568 3.09 -2.59 12.25
CA ASN A 568 3.58 -3.29 13.44
C ASN A 568 2.63 -4.47 13.74
N GLY A 569 3.10 -5.70 13.60
CA GLY A 569 2.38 -6.92 13.97
C GLY A 569 2.00 -7.82 12.79
N PHE A 570 1.38 -8.95 13.12
CA PHE A 570 0.94 -9.92 12.13
C PHE A 570 -0.38 -9.54 11.51
N ILE A 571 -0.51 -9.87 10.24
CA ILE A 571 -1.77 -9.76 9.53
C ILE A 571 -2.52 -11.08 9.60
N GLU A 572 -3.83 -11.02 9.43
CA GLU A 572 -4.71 -12.18 9.41
C GLU A 572 -4.99 -12.58 7.96
N PRO A 573 -4.19 -13.47 7.36
CA PRO A 573 -4.44 -13.92 6.01
C PRO A 573 -5.72 -14.76 5.97
N SER A 574 -6.44 -14.67 4.87
CA SER A 574 -7.72 -15.35 4.67
C SER A 574 -7.68 -16.15 3.38
N PHE A 575 -8.37 -17.28 3.35
CA PHE A 575 -8.65 -18.00 2.12
C PHE A 575 -10.12 -18.41 2.14
N GLN A 576 -10.97 -17.42 1.89
CA GLN A 576 -12.41 -17.62 1.82
C GLN A 576 -12.89 -17.54 0.38
N GLU A 577 -13.55 -18.61 -0.05
CA GLU A 577 -14.24 -18.71 -1.33
C GLU A 577 -15.63 -18.07 -1.20
N ILE A 578 -15.67 -16.75 -1.39
CA ILE A 578 -16.90 -15.96 -1.36
C ILE A 578 -17.05 -15.32 -2.76
N PRO A 579 -18.24 -15.34 -3.37
CA PRO A 579 -18.51 -14.61 -4.60
C PRO A 579 -18.15 -13.13 -4.46
N ARG A 580 -17.55 -12.54 -5.51
CA ARG A 580 -17.28 -11.10 -5.55
C ARG A 580 -18.59 -10.34 -5.42
N ALA A 581 -18.61 -9.33 -4.57
CA ALA A 581 -19.74 -8.41 -4.49
C ALA A 581 -20.04 -7.81 -5.86
N GLN A 582 -21.31 -7.85 -6.22
CA GLN A 582 -21.82 -7.21 -7.43
C GLN A 582 -22.55 -5.94 -7.01
N THR A 583 -22.20 -4.83 -7.62
CA THR A 583 -22.99 -3.61 -7.48
C THR A 583 -24.24 -3.75 -8.32
N HIS A 584 -25.39 -3.38 -7.77
CA HIS A 584 -26.61 -3.30 -8.56
C HIS A 584 -26.50 -2.11 -9.49
N GLU A 585 -26.65 -2.33 -10.79
CA GLU A 585 -26.62 -1.29 -11.79
C GLU A 585 -28.05 -0.90 -12.16
N VAL A 586 -28.35 0.41 -12.18
CA VAL A 586 -29.64 0.91 -12.65
C VAL A 586 -29.84 0.51 -14.11
N ALA A 587 -31.01 0.02 -14.49
CA ALA A 587 -31.26 -0.40 -15.88
C ALA A 587 -31.10 0.77 -16.88
N PRO A 588 -30.54 0.53 -18.10
CA PRO A 588 -30.32 1.61 -19.08
C PRO A 588 -31.59 2.40 -19.43
N SER A 589 -32.74 1.74 -19.50
CA SER A 589 -34.05 2.37 -19.77
C SER A 589 -34.50 3.37 -18.69
N LEU A 590 -33.94 3.27 -17.47
CA LEU A 590 -34.14 4.23 -16.39
C LEU A 590 -33.05 5.31 -16.39
N ARG A 591 -31.79 4.94 -16.69
CA ARG A 591 -30.66 5.87 -16.82
C ARG A 591 -30.95 7.00 -17.81
N ILE A 592 -31.55 6.68 -18.96
CA ILE A 592 -31.86 7.67 -20.02
C ILE A 592 -32.98 8.66 -19.66
N LYS A 593 -33.67 8.50 -18.52
CA LYS A 593 -34.76 9.40 -18.10
C LYS A 593 -34.28 10.66 -17.39
N GLY A 594 -33.00 10.76 -17.04
CA GLY A 594 -32.44 11.92 -16.38
C GLY A 594 -31.00 11.73 -15.93
N ILE A 595 -30.41 12.78 -15.37
CA ILE A 595 -28.99 12.80 -14.97
C ILE A 595 -28.78 12.74 -13.46
N ASP A 596 -29.83 12.89 -12.67
CA ASP A 596 -29.75 13.09 -11.22
C ASP A 596 -29.66 11.79 -10.41
N MET A 597 -30.00 10.65 -11.02
CA MET A 597 -29.93 9.35 -10.38
C MET A 597 -28.52 8.77 -10.51
N GLU A 598 -27.92 8.35 -9.40
CA GLU A 598 -26.65 7.63 -9.41
C GLU A 598 -26.83 6.24 -10.06
N ASP A 599 -25.97 5.91 -11.02
CA ASP A 599 -26.09 4.67 -11.81
C ASP A 599 -25.78 3.40 -11.01
N ILE A 600 -24.92 3.54 -10.00
CA ILE A 600 -24.34 2.43 -9.25
C ILE A 600 -24.45 2.72 -7.76
N PRO A 601 -25.55 2.32 -7.09
CA PRO A 601 -25.62 2.32 -5.64
C PRO A 601 -24.45 1.56 -5.00
N GLY A 602 -23.95 2.09 -3.88
CA GLY A 602 -22.87 1.46 -3.11
C GLY A 602 -23.32 0.18 -2.41
N LEU A 603 -22.36 -0.62 -1.95
CA LEU A 603 -22.63 -1.78 -1.12
C LEU A 603 -23.16 -1.37 0.25
N SER A 604 -24.04 -2.18 0.84
CA SER A 604 -24.37 -2.07 2.27
C SER A 604 -23.15 -2.33 3.16
N ALA A 605 -23.24 -1.99 4.46
CA ALA A 605 -22.17 -2.27 5.40
C ALA A 605 -21.85 -3.77 5.51
N GLU A 606 -22.87 -4.63 5.49
CA GLU A 606 -22.68 -6.09 5.52
C GLU A 606 -22.06 -6.63 4.23
N GLU A 607 -22.48 -6.15 3.06
CA GLU A 607 -21.85 -6.52 1.79
C GLU A 607 -20.41 -6.01 1.70
N THR A 608 -20.14 -4.81 2.19
CA THR A 608 -18.78 -4.25 2.28
C THR A 608 -17.89 -5.12 3.17
N LYS A 609 -18.41 -5.54 4.33
CA LYS A 609 -17.72 -6.47 5.23
C LYS A 609 -17.48 -7.82 4.57
N ARG A 610 -18.50 -8.39 3.93
CA ARG A 610 -18.41 -9.67 3.21
C ARG A 610 -17.39 -9.62 2.08
N GLU A 611 -17.34 -8.53 1.30
CA GLU A 611 -16.34 -8.36 0.25
C GLU A 611 -14.92 -8.26 0.83
N SER A 612 -14.74 -7.55 1.95
CA SER A 612 -13.42 -7.45 2.60
C SER A 612 -12.88 -8.79 3.10
N GLN A 613 -13.75 -9.75 3.43
CA GLN A 613 -13.37 -11.12 3.83
C GLN A 613 -12.71 -11.90 2.68
N ARG A 614 -12.91 -11.47 1.43
CA ARG A 614 -12.21 -12.00 0.25
C ARG A 614 -10.75 -11.59 0.21
N CYS A 615 -10.35 -10.53 0.90
CA CYS A 615 -8.96 -10.12 0.92
C CYS A 615 -8.08 -11.23 1.50
N PHE A 616 -7.11 -11.70 0.72
CA PHE A 616 -6.11 -12.66 1.23
C PHE A 616 -5.25 -12.07 2.34
N ASN A 617 -5.25 -10.74 2.50
CA ASN A 617 -4.38 -10.00 3.41
C ASN A 617 -2.95 -10.55 3.29
N CYS A 618 -2.39 -10.40 2.08
CA CYS A 618 -1.27 -11.19 1.58
C CYS A 618 -0.07 -11.18 2.54
N GLY A 619 0.33 -12.35 3.05
CA GLY A 619 1.47 -12.46 3.96
C GLY A 619 2.05 -13.87 4.05
N CYS A 620 3.25 -13.98 4.61
CA CYS A 620 3.91 -15.27 4.80
C CYS A 620 3.60 -15.85 6.18
N LEU A 621 3.03 -17.05 6.21
CA LEU A 621 2.74 -17.81 7.43
C LEU A 621 3.92 -18.64 7.95
N ALA A 622 5.09 -18.54 7.32
CA ALA A 622 6.27 -19.26 7.76
C ALA A 622 6.70 -18.77 9.14
N VAL A 623 7.05 -19.71 10.03
CA VAL A 623 7.48 -19.39 11.39
C VAL A 623 8.96 -19.01 11.43
N GLY A 624 9.34 -18.25 12.45
CA GLY A 624 10.72 -17.83 12.70
C GLY A 624 11.66 -19.05 12.82
N PRO A 625 12.81 -19.06 12.12
CA PRO A 625 13.63 -20.28 12.02
C PRO A 625 14.64 -20.45 13.18
N SER A 626 14.79 -19.48 14.08
CA SER A 626 15.88 -19.43 15.07
C SER A 626 15.39 -19.65 16.50
N ASP A 627 15.63 -20.85 17.04
CA ASP A 627 15.46 -21.17 18.46
C ASP A 627 16.37 -20.28 19.35
N VAL A 628 17.56 -19.94 18.86
CA VAL A 628 18.50 -19.02 19.56
C VAL A 628 17.93 -17.61 19.64
N GLY A 629 17.24 -17.14 18.59
CA GLY A 629 16.57 -15.85 18.57
C GLY A 629 15.57 -15.69 19.72
N ILE A 630 14.82 -16.74 20.04
CA ILE A 630 13.84 -16.76 21.14
C ILE A 630 14.53 -16.48 22.47
N ALA A 631 15.63 -17.19 22.75
CA ALA A 631 16.42 -16.98 23.97
C ALA A 631 17.00 -15.55 24.04
N LEU A 632 17.50 -15.02 22.92
CA LEU A 632 18.05 -13.67 22.85
C LEU A 632 17.00 -12.58 23.09
N VAL A 633 15.78 -12.75 22.57
CA VAL A 633 14.66 -11.86 22.86
C VAL A 633 14.34 -11.89 24.37
N ALA A 634 14.19 -13.08 24.95
CA ALA A 634 13.87 -13.22 26.37
C ALA A 634 14.97 -12.62 27.27
N LEU A 635 16.24 -12.65 26.84
CA LEU A 635 17.37 -12.05 27.54
C LEU A 635 17.55 -10.54 27.29
N ASN A 636 16.67 -9.88 26.52
CA ASN A 636 16.84 -8.47 26.09
C ASN A 636 18.18 -8.21 25.40
N ALA A 637 18.63 -9.14 24.55
CA ALA A 637 19.86 -8.97 23.81
C ALA A 637 19.75 -7.83 22.78
N GLN A 638 20.90 -7.28 22.41
CA GLN A 638 21.08 -6.36 21.29
C GLN A 638 21.94 -7.02 20.21
N ILE A 639 21.53 -6.87 18.96
CA ILE A 639 22.26 -7.34 17.78
C ILE A 639 23.03 -6.16 17.18
N VAL A 640 24.35 -6.25 17.17
CA VAL A 640 25.24 -5.23 16.62
C VAL A 640 25.60 -5.65 15.20
N THR A 641 25.17 -4.84 14.23
CA THR A 641 25.48 -5.04 12.81
C THR A 641 26.56 -4.07 12.34
N THR A 642 26.95 -4.19 11.07
CA THR A 642 27.84 -3.22 10.42
C THR A 642 27.25 -1.83 10.26
N LYS A 643 25.93 -1.66 10.37
CA LYS A 643 25.24 -0.38 10.16
C LYS A 643 24.57 0.18 11.41
N ARG A 644 24.12 -0.67 12.33
CA ARG A 644 23.26 -0.29 13.46
C ARG A 644 23.37 -1.25 14.63
N THR A 645 22.82 -0.85 15.77
CA THR A 645 22.54 -1.74 16.92
C THR A 645 21.04 -1.76 17.13
N VAL A 646 20.45 -2.94 17.19
CA VAL A 646 18.99 -3.12 17.31
C VAL A 646 18.67 -4.09 18.44
N ALA A 647 17.50 -3.96 19.06
CA ALA A 647 17.04 -4.95 20.02
C ALA A 647 16.79 -6.29 19.30
N ALA A 648 16.97 -7.40 20.01
CA ALA A 648 16.75 -8.73 19.44
C ALA A 648 15.31 -8.93 18.94
N GLN A 649 14.30 -8.35 19.60
CA GLN A 649 12.91 -8.37 19.12
C GLN A 649 12.81 -7.72 17.73
N ASP A 650 13.30 -6.49 17.59
CA ASP A 650 13.21 -5.71 16.36
C ASP A 650 14.03 -6.32 15.21
N PHE A 651 15.10 -7.06 15.53
CA PHE A 651 15.95 -7.70 14.54
C PHE A 651 15.17 -8.71 13.66
N PHE A 652 14.17 -9.38 14.23
CA PHE A 652 13.35 -10.38 13.55
C PHE A 652 12.06 -9.80 12.94
N ASN A 653 11.75 -8.52 13.18
CA ASN A 653 10.61 -7.82 12.60
C ASN A 653 10.82 -7.52 11.12
N ALA A 654 10.71 -8.60 10.33
CA ALA A 654 11.00 -8.63 8.92
C ALA A 654 9.72 -8.80 8.09
N SER A 655 9.81 -8.50 6.80
CA SER A 655 8.71 -8.74 5.87
C SER A 655 8.56 -10.21 5.50
N ALA A 656 7.46 -10.54 4.84
CA ALA A 656 7.18 -11.85 4.28
C ALA A 656 8.34 -12.46 3.46
N THR A 657 9.20 -11.66 2.83
CA THR A 657 10.26 -12.12 1.92
C THR A 657 11.64 -12.23 2.56
N CYS A 658 11.82 -11.79 3.81
CA CYS A 658 13.06 -11.93 4.58
C CYS A 658 12.78 -12.58 5.95
N SER A 659 13.83 -12.93 6.71
CA SER A 659 13.67 -13.48 8.08
C SER A 659 14.21 -12.52 9.15
N THR A 660 14.89 -11.46 8.73
CA THR A 660 15.53 -10.45 9.58
C THR A 660 15.50 -9.11 8.84
N ILE A 661 15.79 -8.02 9.56
CA ILE A 661 15.86 -6.67 8.99
C ILE A 661 17.16 -6.36 8.23
N LEU A 662 18.09 -7.32 8.11
CA LEU A 662 19.41 -7.09 7.51
C LEU A 662 19.29 -6.64 6.04
N ASP A 663 19.99 -5.57 5.69
CA ASP A 663 20.18 -5.21 4.29
C ASP A 663 21.05 -6.23 3.55
N ASN A 664 20.98 -6.24 2.22
CA ASN A 664 21.77 -7.15 1.38
C ASN A 664 23.29 -7.04 1.59
N ASP A 665 23.78 -5.90 2.10
CA ASP A 665 25.17 -5.57 2.36
C ASP A 665 25.50 -5.42 3.86
N GLU A 666 24.60 -5.85 4.75
CA GLU A 666 24.74 -5.74 6.19
C GLU A 666 25.13 -7.08 6.84
N LEU A 667 26.04 -7.04 7.82
CA LEU A 667 26.50 -8.22 8.56
C LEU A 667 26.31 -8.05 10.07
N ILE A 668 25.99 -9.13 10.76
CA ILE A 668 26.07 -9.20 12.23
C ILE A 668 27.54 -9.26 12.63
N LYS A 669 27.95 -8.48 13.63
CA LYS A 669 29.31 -8.48 14.19
C LYS A 669 29.36 -9.10 15.58
N GLU A 670 28.39 -8.74 16.42
CA GLU A 670 28.39 -9.07 17.85
C GLU A 670 26.95 -9.13 18.37
N ILE A 671 26.74 -9.98 19.36
CA ILE A 671 25.52 -10.05 20.17
C ILE A 671 25.89 -9.59 21.57
N ARG A 672 25.13 -8.65 22.12
CA ARG A 672 25.31 -8.14 23.48
C ARG A 672 24.13 -8.55 24.32
N ILE A 673 24.37 -9.20 25.44
CA ILE A 673 23.33 -9.71 26.32
C ILE A 673 23.55 -9.08 27.69
N PRO A 674 22.59 -8.30 28.22
CA PRO A 674 22.75 -7.68 29.52
C PRO A 674 22.85 -8.73 30.62
N LYS A 675 23.60 -8.41 31.69
CA LYS A 675 23.68 -9.29 32.86
C LYS A 675 22.30 -9.50 33.48
N PRO A 676 21.83 -10.76 33.65
CA PRO A 676 20.55 -11.01 34.32
C PRO A 676 20.61 -10.54 35.77
N ALA A 677 19.47 -10.07 36.28
CA ALA A 677 19.34 -9.67 37.67
C ALA A 677 19.55 -10.88 38.61
N GLN A 678 20.04 -10.63 39.83
CA GLN A 678 20.15 -11.67 40.84
C GLN A 678 18.76 -12.26 41.15
N GLY A 679 18.69 -13.58 41.37
CA GLY A 679 17.40 -14.27 41.61
C GLY A 679 16.57 -14.53 40.35
N THR A 680 17.11 -14.27 39.16
CA THR A 680 16.44 -14.57 37.89
C THR A 680 16.48 -16.07 37.59
N ARG A 681 15.29 -16.65 37.40
CA ARG A 681 15.08 -17.99 36.85
C ARG A 681 15.08 -17.92 35.33
N GLN A 682 15.70 -18.91 34.70
CA GLN A 682 15.86 -19.02 33.26
C GLN A 682 15.46 -20.44 32.83
N ARG A 683 14.66 -20.58 31.78
CA ARG A 683 14.21 -21.91 31.32
C ARG A 683 13.89 -21.92 29.83
N TYR A 684 14.43 -22.90 29.12
CA TYR A 684 14.10 -23.18 27.73
C TYR A 684 13.34 -24.51 27.61
N ASP A 685 12.20 -24.51 26.93
CA ASP A 685 11.45 -25.71 26.60
C ASP A 685 11.26 -25.82 25.08
N LYS A 686 11.40 -27.03 24.54
CA LYS A 686 11.17 -27.31 23.12
C LYS A 686 10.32 -28.56 22.97
N PHE A 687 9.16 -28.41 22.35
CA PHE A 687 8.33 -29.52 21.90
C PHE A 687 8.58 -29.76 20.41
N ALA A 688 9.03 -30.98 20.08
CA ALA A 688 9.27 -31.43 18.72
C ALA A 688 8.79 -32.87 18.56
N LEU A 689 8.42 -33.27 17.33
CA LEU A 689 7.90 -34.63 17.07
C LEU A 689 8.99 -35.69 17.23
N ARG A 690 10.24 -35.37 16.86
CA ARG A 690 11.40 -36.26 17.05
C ARG A 690 12.37 -35.65 18.07
N LYS A 691 12.71 -36.42 19.12
CA LYS A 691 13.48 -35.95 20.28
C LYS A 691 14.93 -35.49 19.95
N PRO A 692 15.63 -36.05 18.95
CA PRO A 692 16.89 -35.47 18.45
C PRO A 692 16.69 -34.77 17.09
N ILE A 693 17.21 -33.54 16.95
CA ILE A 693 17.54 -32.87 15.66
C ILE A 693 16.33 -32.29 14.90
N ASP A 694 15.14 -32.23 15.50
CA ASP A 694 13.93 -31.73 14.83
C ASP A 694 13.63 -30.24 15.08
N PHE A 695 12.82 -29.65 14.20
CA PHE A 695 12.33 -28.28 14.36
C PHE A 695 11.30 -28.22 15.48
N ALA A 696 11.30 -27.11 16.23
CA ALA A 696 10.31 -26.89 17.27
C ALA A 696 8.92 -26.76 16.61
N ILE A 697 7.97 -27.56 17.09
CA ILE A 697 6.55 -27.30 16.86
C ILE A 697 6.14 -26.07 17.67
N VAL A 698 6.55 -26.05 18.94
CA VAL A 698 6.51 -24.88 19.84
C VAL A 698 7.77 -24.93 20.69
N SER A 699 8.47 -23.82 20.80
CA SER A 699 9.53 -23.59 21.78
C SER A 699 9.18 -22.40 22.66
N LEU A 700 9.74 -22.37 23.86
CA LEU A 700 9.49 -21.36 24.87
C LEU A 700 10.80 -20.99 25.55
N ALA A 701 11.06 -19.69 25.66
CA ALA A 701 12.10 -19.15 26.50
C ALA A 701 11.47 -18.28 27.59
N THR A 702 11.86 -18.51 28.84
CA THR A 702 11.40 -17.70 29.98
C THR A 702 12.57 -17.16 30.77
N VAL A 703 12.46 -15.89 31.16
CA VAL A 703 13.37 -15.20 32.07
C VAL A 703 12.49 -14.50 33.10
N MET A 704 12.54 -14.94 34.35
CA MET A 704 11.63 -14.49 35.39
C MET A 704 12.38 -14.18 36.69
N THR A 705 12.20 -12.99 37.23
CA THR A 705 12.74 -12.60 38.54
C THR A 705 11.65 -12.82 39.59
N VAL A 706 11.89 -13.75 40.51
CA VAL A 706 10.96 -14.11 41.59
C VAL A 706 11.57 -13.76 42.93
N ASP A 707 10.80 -13.09 43.77
CA ASP A 707 11.18 -12.69 45.12
C ASP A 707 10.04 -13.05 46.07
N ASP A 708 10.36 -13.85 47.09
CA ASP A 708 9.40 -14.45 48.03
C ASP A 708 8.15 -15.08 47.36
N GLY A 709 8.38 -15.86 46.30
CA GLY A 709 7.31 -16.51 45.53
C GLY A 709 6.48 -15.56 44.65
N VAL A 710 6.77 -14.25 44.64
CA VAL A 710 6.09 -13.25 43.82
C VAL A 710 6.94 -12.88 42.60
N CYS A 711 6.32 -12.85 41.43
CA CYS A 711 6.99 -12.41 40.20
C CYS A 711 7.19 -10.89 40.20
N LYS A 712 8.43 -10.43 40.11
CA LYS A 712 8.76 -8.99 40.00
C LYS A 712 8.87 -8.55 38.54
N ASP A 713 9.41 -9.41 37.69
CA ASP A 713 9.54 -9.18 36.27
C ASP A 713 9.57 -10.53 35.53
N ALA A 714 8.99 -10.57 34.34
CA ALA A 714 8.98 -11.75 33.51
C ALA A 714 9.07 -11.39 32.03
N ARG A 715 9.80 -12.23 31.30
CA ARG A 715 9.84 -12.26 29.85
C ARG A 715 9.54 -13.67 29.39
N ILE A 716 8.50 -13.83 28.59
CA ILE A 716 8.00 -15.11 28.10
C ILE A 716 7.93 -14.99 26.58
N VAL A 717 8.73 -15.79 25.88
CA VAL A 717 8.87 -15.71 24.42
C VAL A 717 8.62 -17.08 23.81
N LEU A 718 7.63 -17.17 22.93
CA LEU A 718 7.31 -18.36 22.16
C LEU A 718 8.02 -18.33 20.81
N GLY A 719 8.40 -19.51 20.32
CA GLY A 719 8.88 -19.71 18.95
C GLY A 719 8.22 -20.90 18.28
N GLY A 720 8.38 -20.98 16.95
CA GLY A 720 7.64 -21.92 16.12
C GLY A 720 6.14 -21.61 16.01
N VAL A 721 5.65 -20.51 16.59
CA VAL A 721 4.22 -20.13 16.62
C VAL A 721 3.87 -18.94 15.75
N ALA A 722 4.88 -18.16 15.36
CA ALA A 722 4.78 -16.90 14.65
C ALA A 722 6.00 -16.70 13.71
N PRO A 723 5.93 -15.79 12.72
CA PRO A 723 7.05 -15.45 11.83
C PRO A 723 8.31 -14.93 12.52
N GLU A 724 8.17 -14.36 13.72
CA GLU A 724 9.27 -13.90 14.58
C GLU A 724 9.13 -14.48 16.00
N PRO A 725 10.16 -14.40 16.86
CA PRO A 725 10.01 -14.70 18.28
C PRO A 725 8.89 -13.85 18.91
N MET A 726 7.86 -14.52 19.43
CA MET A 726 6.64 -13.89 19.92
C MET A 726 6.71 -13.71 21.43
N ARG A 727 6.91 -12.48 21.88
CA ARG A 727 6.78 -12.12 23.29
C ARG A 727 5.31 -12.03 23.70
N VAL A 728 4.92 -12.76 24.74
CA VAL A 728 3.51 -12.82 25.19
C VAL A 728 3.25 -11.83 26.33
N ASN A 729 3.29 -10.53 26.00
CA ASN A 729 3.22 -9.44 26.98
C ASN A 729 1.99 -9.54 27.91
N LYS A 730 0.82 -9.94 27.40
CA LYS A 730 -0.39 -10.11 28.22
C LYS A 730 -0.20 -11.13 29.35
N ALA A 731 0.51 -12.22 29.08
CA ALA A 731 0.83 -13.22 30.10
C ALA A 731 1.83 -12.67 31.13
N GLU A 732 2.82 -11.90 30.67
CA GLU A 732 3.79 -11.23 31.54
C GLU A 732 3.12 -10.21 32.47
N GLU A 733 2.19 -9.41 31.94
CA GLU A 733 1.39 -8.44 32.69
C GLU A 733 0.52 -9.12 33.75
N ILE A 734 -0.09 -10.26 33.43
CA ILE A 734 -0.90 -11.02 34.39
C ILE A 734 -0.07 -11.50 35.57
N ILE A 735 1.12 -12.06 35.35
CA ILE A 735 1.90 -12.64 36.46
C ILE A 735 2.67 -11.61 37.27
N LYS A 736 2.97 -10.44 36.70
CA LYS A 736 3.76 -9.41 37.37
C LYS A 736 3.06 -8.90 38.63
N GLY A 737 3.76 -8.95 39.76
CA GLY A 737 3.26 -8.57 41.08
C GLY A 737 2.41 -9.62 41.79
N ARG A 738 2.22 -10.81 41.21
CA ARG A 738 1.42 -11.90 41.80
C ARG A 738 2.29 -13.08 42.24
N SER A 739 1.75 -13.88 43.15
CA SER A 739 2.32 -15.16 43.56
C SER A 739 2.34 -16.14 42.39
N ILE A 740 3.45 -16.86 42.25
CA ILE A 740 3.62 -17.92 41.25
C ILE A 740 2.96 -19.19 41.77
N ASP A 741 1.71 -19.40 41.35
CA ASP A 741 0.90 -20.58 41.67
C ASP A 741 0.22 -21.17 40.42
N GLY A 742 -0.42 -22.34 40.59
CA GLY A 742 -1.09 -23.03 39.49
C GLY A 742 -2.23 -22.22 38.87
N LYS A 743 -2.93 -21.37 39.65
CA LYS A 743 -4.04 -20.55 39.16
C LYS A 743 -3.52 -19.43 38.27
N THR A 744 -2.55 -18.67 38.75
CA THR A 744 -1.90 -17.57 38.03
C THR A 744 -1.22 -18.08 36.76
N ALA A 745 -0.63 -19.27 36.79
CA ALA A 745 -0.05 -19.91 35.61
C ALA A 745 -1.09 -20.30 34.54
N VAL A 746 -2.29 -20.74 34.92
CA VAL A 746 -3.38 -21.03 33.98
C VAL A 746 -3.90 -19.73 33.34
N GLU A 747 -4.16 -18.70 34.15
CA GLU A 747 -4.62 -17.39 33.64
C GLU A 747 -3.61 -16.79 32.65
N ALA A 748 -2.32 -16.85 32.97
CA ALA A 748 -1.26 -16.38 32.09
C ALA A 748 -1.13 -17.23 30.81
N ALA A 749 -1.31 -18.54 30.90
CA ALA A 749 -1.27 -19.42 29.73
C ALA A 749 -2.43 -19.15 28.76
N GLU A 750 -3.63 -18.88 29.25
CA GLU A 750 -4.77 -18.46 28.42
C GLU A 750 -4.50 -17.11 27.74
N ALA A 751 -4.03 -16.13 28.50
CA ALA A 751 -3.69 -14.81 27.96
C ALA A 751 -2.53 -14.85 26.95
N ALA A 752 -1.61 -15.81 27.08
CA ALA A 752 -0.47 -15.96 26.16
C ALA A 752 -0.90 -16.29 24.73
N VAL A 753 -2.09 -16.85 24.54
CA VAL A 753 -2.60 -17.29 23.23
C VAL A 753 -3.96 -16.68 22.89
N GLU A 754 -4.40 -15.64 23.61
CA GLU A 754 -5.70 -14.98 23.40
C GLU A 754 -5.86 -14.47 21.96
N ASP A 755 -4.78 -13.92 21.38
CA ASP A 755 -4.77 -13.38 20.01
C ASP A 755 -4.44 -14.45 18.95
N ALA A 756 -4.48 -15.74 19.30
CA ALA A 756 -4.24 -16.82 18.37
C ALA A 756 -5.34 -16.91 17.30
N ILE A 757 -4.91 -17.08 16.05
CA ILE A 757 -5.72 -17.27 14.85
C ILE A 757 -5.25 -18.57 14.16
N PRO A 758 -5.57 -19.75 14.72
CA PRO A 758 -5.14 -21.01 14.15
C PRO A 758 -5.76 -21.27 12.77
N LEU A 759 -4.97 -21.91 11.92
CA LEU A 759 -5.40 -22.44 10.64
C LEU A 759 -5.98 -23.85 10.83
N THR A 760 -6.59 -24.37 9.76
CA THR A 760 -7.34 -25.62 9.76
C THR A 760 -6.60 -26.84 10.36
N MET A 761 -5.27 -26.91 10.25
CA MET A 761 -4.49 -28.07 10.67
C MET A 761 -3.52 -27.79 11.82
N ASN A 762 -3.46 -26.58 12.38
CA ASN A 762 -2.43 -26.20 13.36
C ASN A 762 -2.96 -25.77 14.74
N GLY A 763 -4.28 -25.88 14.98
CA GLY A 763 -4.90 -25.54 16.28
C GLY A 763 -4.31 -26.30 17.48
N TYR A 764 -3.81 -27.52 17.28
CA TYR A 764 -3.15 -28.31 18.34
C TYR A 764 -1.93 -27.60 18.95
N LYS A 765 -1.29 -26.68 18.23
CA LYS A 765 -0.13 -25.92 18.72
C LYS A 765 -0.51 -24.92 19.82
N VAL A 766 -1.76 -24.44 19.82
CA VAL A 766 -2.28 -23.52 20.84
C VAL A 766 -2.23 -24.19 22.21
N GLU A 767 -2.74 -25.41 22.32
CA GLU A 767 -2.74 -26.18 23.57
C GLU A 767 -1.33 -26.55 24.04
N ILE A 768 -0.42 -26.85 23.11
CA ILE A 768 1.00 -27.06 23.43
C ILE A 768 1.61 -25.79 24.01
N ALA A 769 1.36 -24.62 23.39
CA ALA A 769 1.87 -23.34 23.88
C ALA A 769 1.35 -23.03 25.31
N LYS A 770 0.04 -23.22 25.55
CA LYS A 770 -0.55 -23.07 26.90
C LYS A 770 0.14 -23.98 27.93
N ALA A 771 0.32 -25.27 27.58
CA ALA A 771 0.94 -26.23 28.47
C ALA A 771 2.40 -25.87 28.81
N LEU A 772 3.17 -25.39 27.81
CA LEU A 772 4.54 -24.94 28.02
C LEU A 772 4.59 -23.69 28.91
N VAL A 773 3.76 -22.68 28.64
CA VAL A 773 3.70 -21.45 29.44
C VAL A 773 3.34 -21.77 30.89
N ARG A 774 2.30 -22.56 31.11
CA ARG A 774 1.88 -22.99 32.46
C ARG A 774 3.03 -23.68 33.21
N ARG A 775 3.70 -24.64 32.56
CA ARG A 775 4.80 -25.40 33.15
C ARG A 775 6.00 -24.52 33.47
N ALA A 776 6.34 -23.56 32.61
CA ALA A 776 7.47 -22.69 32.83
C ALA A 776 7.23 -21.69 33.97
N ILE A 777 6.00 -21.24 34.17
CA ILE A 777 5.64 -20.36 35.28
C ILE A 777 5.74 -21.10 36.62
N THR A 778 5.22 -22.32 36.72
CA THR A 778 5.18 -23.07 37.99
C THR A 778 6.47 -23.81 38.36
N ALA A 779 7.50 -23.75 37.52
CA ALA A 779 8.78 -24.41 37.75
C ALA A 779 9.75 -23.54 38.56
#